data_AF-A0A1I3RVN6-F1
#
_entry.id   AF-A0A1I3RVN6-F1
#
_cell.length_a   1.000
_cell.length_b   1.000
_cell.length_c   1.000
_cell.angle_alpha   90.00
_cell.angle_beta   90.00
_cell.angle_gamma   90.00
#
_symmetry.space_group_name_H-M   'P 1'
#
loop_
_entity.id
_entity.type
_entity.pdbx_description
1 polymer ?
#
loop_
_entity_poly.entity_id
_entity_poly.type
_entity_poly.pdbx_seq_one_letter_code
_entity_poly.pdbx_strand_id
1 'polypeptide(L)'
;MTTLPETSVFVPSSKRSIILPGVAADKFYSFKVRGYRKVDDDVAPGGFIFSDWMAAQTLRYRPVDKISFNGDITGTIHGVDASQVILDLLGVTSDRVLSRAEKPQVLLLYNQLTASLNASRAKALQLGGVDTYIDAANGANVALRAYLAGLEPKWNDFTQDTPVEPAEFQAAFATMNAAQADLDAAIIDRASKLADWDGVNGPGKPANNATVGAPPGTSVGGVPAEDIADAVKDATGNVVAARDQFLKVKAEIDQAVDAARAEAEKVRSDLTAEVERAKGAEGTLTTSIVSAKTIADRAEAAVTDEALVRARDNVALSDRLSTTEAQLKGDQDSALKARIIIEETARATADDALANRVSVVESSNGAATGALNANAFFEIWPDGQEIPTGWQFWGDVHTISRVTEDRVSQTWALRQTSSGNINSGVYQSLATLKGAGWYVIEADVDLNSGSWRGAGVSISGRWNLTFDTAPDNADVASATQLGNRRWSLLVHKDADADGNFHLMTNYTGFGSDDKDLTWHRCSIRVASDAEVKAGRALEVSSQAIARIVTEETTRAAQDSALGDRITKTEAQLDGSQGSQLLARIQSEETARVSDTGALASRTAVIEASSDIAMNKNARFTAPFTGSAPTGWNPWGGGNGSTVTPSTTNPGRNGTVPVYMHRVGNSNIGLKQDLENIPAGWYVIEAEVEQFEGNWQGSGIYIDFWYRENYKIGFGNTPDINDFTYSGPGYNRRTWSVLVYNSAQTNLSLHAMGGWEAFGFDGSSSDTYWHRCVVRPATDGEIKGKKALDSTGNLTARVTTTESAVSNLNGRTAAFWEVVAVAGNNRAQLMIRADANGRAGVDIVGDVLISGDLFVTGSVNTRAMANSSISNAVSTVQLGFRATASGPQFTVTRTNSEAITFGYTGGRMRVDAQFEAILSQDTQGTGGCNARLMLRQSNGEVFPISRTIPVDPYKRTPYTFWALTAPLPGTTTMWLEFEVTKTNSTSAAAFFDVSYVQLMAEEVKR
;
A
#
# COMPACT_ATOMS: atom_id res chain seq x y z
N MET A 1 -18.10 39.36 -42.31
CA MET A 1 -19.01 38.52 -43.11
C MET A 1 -20.24 39.34 -43.41
N THR A 2 -20.44 39.75 -44.66
CA THR A 2 -21.71 40.32 -45.11
C THR A 2 -22.78 39.22 -45.00
N THR A 3 -23.73 39.37 -44.07
CA THR A 3 -24.89 38.50 -43.95
C THR A 3 -25.72 38.63 -45.23
N LEU A 4 -25.81 37.55 -46.00
CA LEU A 4 -26.70 37.46 -47.16
C LEU A 4 -28.17 37.55 -46.70
N PRO A 5 -29.09 38.04 -47.55
CA PRO A 5 -30.51 38.12 -47.21
C PRO A 5 -31.10 36.74 -46.88
N GLU A 6 -31.75 36.63 -45.72
CA GLU A 6 -32.43 35.42 -45.28
C GLU A 6 -33.68 35.18 -46.14
N THR A 7 -33.79 34.01 -46.77
CA THR A 7 -34.99 33.61 -47.52
C THR A 7 -35.76 32.57 -46.70
N SER A 8 -36.97 32.91 -46.27
CA SER A 8 -37.85 31.99 -45.54
C SER A 8 -38.73 31.22 -46.52
N VAL A 9 -38.76 29.89 -46.43
CA VAL A 9 -39.68 29.04 -47.22
C VAL A 9 -40.62 28.29 -46.29
N PHE A 10 -41.92 28.42 -46.56
CA PHE A 10 -42.94 27.73 -45.79
C PHE A 10 -43.13 26.30 -46.31
N VAL A 11 -42.95 25.31 -45.43
CA VAL A 11 -43.12 23.88 -45.75
C VAL A 11 -44.37 23.35 -45.03
N PRO A 12 -45.43 22.95 -45.75
CA PRO A 12 -46.59 22.30 -45.15
C PRO A 12 -46.19 21.01 -44.43
N SER A 13 -46.87 20.68 -43.32
CA SER A 13 -46.57 19.50 -42.49
C SER A 13 -46.66 18.16 -43.24
N SER A 14 -47.31 18.12 -44.41
CA SER A 14 -47.41 16.92 -45.26
C SER A 14 -46.20 16.70 -46.17
N LYS A 15 -45.24 17.63 -46.25
CA LYS A 15 -44.05 17.51 -47.09
C LYS A 15 -42.85 17.07 -46.25
N ARG A 16 -42.18 16.00 -46.71
CA ARG A 16 -41.00 15.42 -46.04
C ARG A 16 -39.65 15.89 -46.61
N SER A 17 -39.67 16.61 -47.73
CA SER A 17 -38.47 17.16 -48.37
C SER A 17 -38.76 18.51 -49.02
N ILE A 18 -37.73 19.35 -49.10
CA ILE A 18 -37.73 20.64 -49.80
C ILE A 18 -36.49 20.69 -50.70
N ILE A 19 -36.68 21.14 -51.94
CA ILE A 19 -35.58 21.39 -52.88
C ILE A 19 -35.42 22.90 -52.97
N LEU A 20 -34.19 23.39 -52.77
CA LEU A 20 -33.85 24.81 -52.83
C LEU A 20 -33.12 25.10 -54.16
N PRO A 21 -33.83 25.55 -55.20
CA PRO A 21 -33.17 25.92 -56.46
C PRO A 21 -32.36 27.21 -56.29
N GLY A 22 -31.22 27.32 -56.99
CA GLY A 22 -30.46 28.57 -57.12
C GLY A 22 -29.43 28.87 -56.03
N VAL A 23 -29.10 27.91 -55.15
CA VAL A 23 -27.97 28.05 -54.22
C VAL A 23 -26.64 27.90 -54.95
N ALA A 24 -25.74 28.89 -54.81
CA ALA A 24 -24.41 28.86 -55.42
C ALA A 24 -23.53 27.76 -54.77
N ALA A 25 -22.93 26.88 -55.57
CA ALA A 25 -22.15 25.72 -55.13
C ALA A 25 -20.82 26.08 -54.42
N ASP A 26 -20.34 27.31 -54.62
CA ASP A 26 -19.10 27.80 -54.02
C ASP A 26 -19.27 28.34 -52.57
N LYS A 27 -20.50 28.35 -52.04
CA LYS A 27 -20.80 28.89 -50.70
C LYS A 27 -21.13 27.79 -49.68
N PHE A 28 -20.87 28.12 -48.42
CA PHE A 28 -21.29 27.33 -47.27
C PHE A 28 -22.64 27.84 -46.75
N TYR A 29 -23.57 26.91 -46.51
CA TYR A 29 -24.90 27.18 -45.98
C TYR A 29 -25.06 26.55 -44.60
N SER A 30 -25.81 27.23 -43.74
CA SER A 30 -26.28 26.70 -42.46
C SER A 30 -27.79 26.73 -42.46
N PHE A 31 -28.42 25.62 -42.10
CA PHE A 31 -29.88 25.50 -42.04
C PHE A 31 -30.35 25.59 -40.59
N LYS A 32 -31.43 26.34 -40.36
CA LYS A 32 -32.13 26.42 -39.06
C LYS A 32 -33.62 26.17 -39.28
N VAL A 33 -34.26 25.54 -38.31
CA VAL A 33 -35.69 25.25 -38.34
C VAL A 33 -36.33 25.84 -37.08
N ARG A 34 -37.51 26.44 -37.22
CA ARG A 34 -38.37 26.83 -36.10
C ARG A 34 -39.82 26.50 -36.41
N GLY A 35 -40.59 26.20 -35.38
CA GLY A 35 -42.04 26.09 -35.49
C GLY A 35 -42.68 27.47 -35.60
N TYR A 36 -43.87 27.52 -36.17
CA TYR A 36 -44.71 28.71 -36.15
C TYR A 36 -46.17 28.30 -35.96
N ARG A 37 -46.98 29.18 -35.39
CA ARG A 37 -48.43 29.04 -35.27
C ARG A 37 -49.08 30.28 -35.87
N LYS A 38 -50.08 30.07 -36.73
CA LYS A 38 -50.93 31.17 -37.19
C LYS A 38 -51.91 31.55 -36.08
N VAL A 39 -51.95 32.82 -35.75
CA VAL A 39 -52.86 33.41 -34.77
C VAL A 39 -53.63 34.56 -35.43
N ASP A 40 -54.65 35.06 -34.75
CA ASP A 40 -55.38 36.23 -35.22
C ASP A 40 -54.49 37.49 -35.08
N ASP A 41 -54.74 38.52 -35.90
CA ASP A 41 -53.85 39.69 -36.02
C ASP A 41 -53.80 40.54 -34.73
N ASP A 42 -54.81 40.41 -33.89
CA ASP A 42 -54.88 41.02 -32.55
C ASP A 42 -54.00 40.29 -31.51
N VAL A 43 -53.67 39.01 -31.74
CA VAL A 43 -52.78 38.21 -30.88
C VAL A 43 -51.30 38.46 -31.22
N ALA A 44 -50.97 38.59 -32.51
CA ALA A 44 -49.64 38.96 -32.96
C ALA A 44 -49.74 39.76 -34.27
N PRO A 45 -49.14 40.95 -34.37
CA PRO A 45 -49.17 41.74 -35.60
C PRO A 45 -48.58 40.96 -36.78
N GLY A 46 -49.41 40.65 -37.79
CA GLY A 46 -49.05 39.83 -38.94
C GLY A 46 -49.45 38.36 -38.83
N GLY A 47 -50.14 37.97 -37.75
CA GLY A 47 -50.86 36.70 -37.62
C GLY A 47 -49.99 35.47 -37.37
N PHE A 48 -48.74 35.62 -36.93
CA PHE A 48 -47.85 34.49 -36.67
C PHE A 48 -47.04 34.64 -35.38
N ILE A 49 -46.98 33.57 -34.60
CA ILE A 49 -46.06 33.40 -33.47
C ILE A 49 -45.03 32.35 -33.86
N PHE A 50 -43.74 32.62 -33.61
CA PHE A 50 -42.64 31.70 -33.92
C PHE A 50 -42.06 31.10 -32.63
N SER A 51 -41.62 29.84 -32.70
CA SER A 51 -40.80 29.26 -31.63
C SER A 51 -39.36 29.77 -31.69
N ASP A 52 -38.59 29.47 -30.65
CA ASP A 52 -37.13 29.55 -30.72
C ASP A 52 -36.59 28.70 -31.88
N TRP A 53 -35.45 29.12 -32.42
CA TRP A 53 -34.73 28.35 -33.43
C TRP A 53 -34.20 27.06 -32.81
N MET A 54 -34.56 25.91 -33.38
CA MET A 54 -33.90 24.67 -33.01
C MET A 54 -32.43 24.74 -33.43
N ALA A 55 -31.53 24.28 -32.55
CA ALA A 55 -30.09 24.40 -32.70
C ALA A 55 -29.65 23.95 -34.10
N ALA A 56 -28.90 24.82 -34.79
CA ALA A 56 -28.33 24.50 -36.09
C ALA A 56 -27.42 23.27 -35.95
N GLN A 57 -27.48 22.33 -36.89
CA GLN A 57 -26.32 21.47 -37.11
C GLN A 57 -25.11 22.38 -37.31
N THR A 58 -24.09 22.23 -36.48
CA THR A 58 -22.86 23.05 -36.50
C THR A 58 -22.01 22.80 -37.75
N LEU A 59 -22.38 21.82 -38.57
CA LEU A 59 -21.73 21.48 -39.82
C LEU A 59 -22.23 22.37 -40.96
N ARG A 60 -21.33 23.18 -41.52
CA ARG A 60 -21.58 24.00 -42.70
C ARG A 60 -21.71 23.10 -43.94
N TYR A 61 -22.86 23.15 -44.61
CA TYR A 61 -23.11 22.38 -45.83
C TYR A 61 -22.63 23.14 -47.06
N ARG A 62 -21.79 22.52 -47.91
CA ARG A 62 -21.41 23.06 -49.23
C ARG A 62 -21.88 22.08 -50.31
N PRO A 63 -22.64 22.52 -51.32
CA PRO A 63 -22.92 21.67 -52.48
C PRO A 63 -21.59 21.42 -53.21
N VAL A 64 -21.05 20.20 -53.12
CA VAL A 64 -19.81 19.83 -53.84
C VAL A 64 -20.12 19.47 -55.29
N ASP A 65 -19.20 19.79 -56.19
CA ASP A 65 -19.33 19.65 -57.66
C ASP A 65 -19.48 18.19 -58.15
N LYS A 66 -19.42 17.21 -57.24
CA LYS A 66 -19.73 15.80 -57.48
C LYS A 66 -20.95 15.41 -56.67
N ILE A 67 -22.12 15.52 -57.29
CA ILE A 67 -23.26 14.70 -56.89
C ILE A 67 -22.88 13.27 -57.28
N SER A 68 -22.46 12.46 -56.30
CA SER A 68 -22.42 11.02 -56.49
C SER A 68 -23.86 10.57 -56.76
N PHE A 69 -24.18 10.22 -58.01
CA PHE A 69 -25.33 9.39 -58.26
C PHE A 69 -25.03 8.07 -57.55
N ASN A 70 -25.68 7.84 -56.41
CA ASN A 70 -25.60 6.57 -55.69
C ASN A 70 -26.48 5.51 -56.38
N GLY A 71 -26.28 5.38 -57.69
CA GLY A 71 -26.93 4.45 -58.59
C GLY A 71 -25.94 4.13 -59.67
N ASP A 72 -25.19 3.06 -59.46
CA ASP A 72 -24.23 2.53 -60.42
C ASP A 72 -24.98 2.12 -61.70
N ILE A 73 -24.42 2.47 -62.85
CA ILE A 73 -24.93 2.07 -64.18
C ILE A 73 -24.37 0.67 -64.51
N THR A 74 -24.32 -0.21 -63.51
CA THR A 74 -23.96 -1.62 -63.63
C THR A 74 -25.12 -2.44 -63.10
N GLY A 75 -25.72 -3.25 -63.96
CA GLY A 75 -27.06 -3.82 -63.78
C GLY A 75 -27.30 -4.46 -62.41
N THR A 76 -28.39 -4.08 -61.77
CA THR A 76 -28.88 -4.73 -60.56
C THR A 76 -29.42 -6.13 -60.88
N ILE A 77 -29.10 -7.12 -60.05
CA ILE A 77 -29.80 -8.40 -60.05
C ILE A 77 -30.89 -8.28 -58.97
N HIS A 78 -32.16 -8.21 -59.40
CA HIS A 78 -33.33 -8.11 -58.49
C HIS A 78 -33.30 -6.92 -57.49
N GLY A 79 -32.73 -5.78 -57.88
CA GLY A 79 -32.74 -4.55 -57.07
C GLY A 79 -31.54 -4.39 -56.12
N VAL A 80 -30.56 -5.29 -56.18
CA VAL A 80 -29.26 -5.16 -55.50
C VAL A 80 -28.16 -5.07 -56.57
N ASP A 81 -27.17 -4.22 -56.34
CA ASP A 81 -26.01 -4.04 -57.24
C ASP A 81 -25.23 -5.36 -57.38
N ALA A 82 -24.89 -5.76 -58.62
CA ALA A 82 -24.16 -7.00 -58.87
C ALA A 82 -22.78 -7.05 -58.20
N SER A 83 -22.13 -5.89 -58.01
CA SER A 83 -20.87 -5.78 -57.27
C SER A 83 -21.10 -5.93 -55.76
N GLN A 84 -22.24 -5.44 -55.25
CA GLN A 84 -22.65 -5.61 -53.86
C GLN A 84 -23.07 -7.05 -53.55
N VAL A 85 -23.68 -7.78 -54.49
CA VAL A 85 -23.95 -9.21 -54.32
C VAL A 85 -22.65 -10.02 -54.16
N ILE A 86 -21.59 -9.64 -54.88
CA ILE A 86 -20.26 -10.27 -54.77
C ILE A 86 -19.57 -9.87 -53.46
N LEU A 87 -19.68 -8.61 -53.04
CA LEU A 87 -19.14 -8.10 -51.77
C LEU A 87 -19.86 -8.67 -50.55
N ASP A 88 -21.19 -8.79 -50.60
CA ASP A 88 -21.99 -9.44 -49.57
C ASP A 88 -21.62 -10.93 -49.46
N LEU A 89 -21.36 -11.60 -50.59
CA LEU A 89 -20.89 -13.00 -50.58
C LEU A 89 -19.48 -13.16 -49.97
N LEU A 90 -18.60 -12.17 -50.16
CA LEU A 90 -17.27 -12.14 -49.52
C LEU A 90 -17.35 -11.80 -48.03
N GLY A 91 -18.36 -11.03 -47.61
CA GLY A 91 -18.62 -10.68 -46.21
C GLY A 91 -19.21 -11.83 -45.41
N VAL A 92 -20.15 -12.60 -46.01
CA VAL A 92 -21.02 -13.62 -45.39
C VAL A 92 -20.31 -14.81 -44.73
N THR A 93 -18.97 -14.88 -44.81
CA THR A 93 -18.19 -15.93 -44.13
C THR A 93 -16.83 -15.44 -43.60
N SER A 94 -16.58 -14.12 -43.59
CA SER A 94 -15.24 -13.61 -43.22
C SER A 94 -14.82 -13.94 -41.78
N ASP A 95 -15.79 -14.23 -40.90
CA ASP A 95 -15.60 -14.60 -39.50
C ASP A 95 -15.66 -16.13 -39.24
N ARG A 96 -15.68 -16.97 -40.29
CA ARG A 96 -15.86 -18.43 -40.23
C ARG A 96 -17.20 -18.90 -39.65
N VAL A 97 -18.20 -18.03 -39.61
CA VAL A 97 -19.52 -18.35 -39.08
C VAL A 97 -20.57 -17.90 -40.07
N LEU A 98 -21.39 -18.84 -40.54
CA LEU A 98 -22.63 -18.50 -41.23
C LEU A 98 -23.66 -18.12 -40.17
N SER A 99 -23.78 -16.82 -39.90
CA SER A 99 -24.67 -16.32 -38.87
C SER A 99 -26.13 -16.53 -39.22
N ARG A 100 -26.99 -16.57 -38.20
CA ARG A 100 -28.45 -16.62 -38.34
C ARG A 100 -29.02 -15.55 -39.27
N ALA A 101 -28.38 -14.39 -39.36
CA ALA A 101 -28.80 -13.27 -40.20
C ALA A 101 -28.42 -13.46 -41.68
N GLU A 102 -27.37 -14.23 -41.95
CA GLU A 102 -26.84 -14.49 -43.30
C GLU A 102 -27.47 -15.73 -43.95
N LYS A 103 -27.91 -16.71 -43.13
CA LYS A 103 -28.58 -17.93 -43.62
C LYS A 103 -29.75 -17.68 -44.60
N PRO A 104 -30.62 -16.67 -44.41
CA PRO A 104 -31.68 -16.37 -45.38
C PRO A 104 -31.14 -16.00 -46.76
N GLN A 105 -30.00 -15.30 -46.82
CA GLN A 105 -29.35 -14.91 -48.07
C GLN A 105 -28.75 -16.14 -48.77
N VAL A 106 -28.10 -17.03 -48.02
CA VAL A 106 -27.56 -18.30 -48.56
C VAL A 106 -28.68 -19.18 -49.11
N LEU A 107 -29.84 -19.24 -48.44
CA LEU A 107 -31.02 -19.96 -48.94
C LEU A 107 -31.58 -19.35 -50.23
N LEU A 108 -31.66 -18.02 -50.30
CA LEU A 108 -32.09 -17.33 -51.51
C LEU A 108 -31.15 -17.61 -52.68
N LEU A 109 -29.84 -17.53 -52.46
CA LEU A 109 -28.81 -17.76 -53.46
C LEU A 109 -28.86 -19.20 -54.01
N TYR A 110 -28.95 -20.20 -53.13
CA TYR A 110 -29.07 -21.61 -53.53
C TYR A 110 -30.32 -21.85 -54.41
N ASN A 111 -31.46 -21.24 -54.04
CA ASN A 111 -32.70 -21.37 -54.81
C ASN A 111 -32.59 -20.69 -56.19
N GLN A 112 -31.93 -19.53 -56.27
CA GLN A 112 -31.70 -18.82 -57.53
C GLN A 112 -30.81 -19.62 -58.48
N LEU A 113 -29.70 -20.17 -57.99
CA LEU A 113 -28.80 -21.00 -58.79
C LEU A 113 -29.51 -22.25 -59.32
N THR A 114 -30.29 -22.91 -58.46
CA THR A 114 -31.08 -24.09 -58.87
C THR A 114 -32.11 -23.74 -59.94
N ALA A 115 -32.81 -22.61 -59.80
CA ALA A 115 -33.78 -22.17 -60.80
C ALA A 115 -33.13 -21.81 -62.14
N SER A 116 -31.99 -21.10 -62.08
CA SER A 116 -31.21 -20.70 -63.26
C SER A 116 -30.67 -21.91 -64.02
N LEU A 117 -30.09 -22.89 -63.32
CA LEU A 117 -29.66 -24.17 -63.89
C LEU A 117 -30.81 -24.88 -64.63
N ASN A 118 -32.00 -24.96 -64.02
CA ASN A 118 -33.14 -25.63 -64.63
C ASN A 118 -33.59 -24.93 -65.94
N ALA A 119 -33.49 -23.60 -66.00
CA ALA A 119 -33.79 -22.84 -67.21
C ALA A 119 -32.77 -23.08 -68.32
N SER A 120 -31.46 -23.04 -68.01
CA SER A 120 -30.39 -23.34 -68.98
C SER A 120 -30.48 -24.77 -69.49
N ARG A 121 -30.77 -25.74 -68.61
CA ARG A 121 -31.00 -27.13 -68.99
C ARG A 121 -32.17 -27.28 -69.96
N ALA A 122 -33.28 -26.57 -69.75
CA ALA A 122 -34.43 -26.62 -70.67
C ALA A 122 -34.07 -26.14 -72.08
N LYS A 123 -33.26 -25.07 -72.19
CA LYS A 123 -32.74 -24.57 -73.48
C LYS A 123 -31.76 -25.56 -74.13
N ALA A 124 -30.84 -26.10 -73.33
CA ALA A 124 -29.86 -27.09 -73.77
C ALA A 124 -30.51 -28.32 -74.39
N LEU A 125 -31.58 -28.84 -73.75
CA LEU A 125 -32.37 -29.98 -74.25
C LEU A 125 -33.09 -29.67 -75.58
N GLN A 126 -33.48 -28.42 -75.84
CA GLN A 126 -34.11 -28.04 -77.11
C GLN A 126 -33.10 -27.98 -78.28
N LEU A 127 -31.85 -27.60 -78.01
CA LEU A 127 -30.80 -27.48 -79.05
C LEU A 127 -30.12 -28.82 -79.37
N GLY A 128 -29.99 -29.71 -78.38
CA GLY A 128 -29.31 -31.01 -78.50
C GLY A 128 -27.79 -30.91 -78.69
N GLY A 129 -27.07 -31.98 -78.29
CA GLY A 129 -25.62 -32.07 -78.48
C GLY A 129 -24.77 -31.34 -77.44
N VAL A 130 -25.32 -31.05 -76.27
CA VAL A 130 -24.64 -30.40 -75.12
C VAL A 130 -24.78 -31.21 -73.82
N ASP A 131 -25.09 -32.50 -73.93
CA ASP A 131 -25.44 -33.38 -72.80
C ASP A 131 -24.34 -33.47 -71.73
N THR A 132 -23.07 -33.50 -72.13
CA THR A 132 -21.93 -33.53 -71.21
C THR A 132 -21.90 -32.31 -70.26
N TYR A 133 -22.29 -31.13 -70.75
CA TYR A 133 -22.34 -29.91 -69.93
C TYR A 133 -23.57 -29.89 -69.02
N ILE A 134 -24.69 -30.48 -69.46
CA ILE A 134 -25.87 -30.69 -68.62
C ILE A 134 -25.50 -31.58 -67.42
N ASP A 135 -24.80 -32.68 -67.67
CA ASP A 135 -24.40 -33.63 -66.63
C ASP A 135 -23.39 -33.01 -65.64
N ALA A 136 -22.41 -32.25 -66.13
CA ALA A 136 -21.46 -31.53 -65.29
C ALA A 136 -22.14 -30.51 -64.38
N ALA A 137 -23.06 -29.70 -64.90
CA ALA A 137 -23.80 -28.70 -64.13
C ALA A 137 -24.75 -29.34 -63.10
N ASN A 138 -25.39 -30.46 -63.44
CA ASN A 138 -26.18 -31.25 -62.48
C ASN A 138 -25.30 -31.84 -61.36
N GLY A 139 -24.12 -32.37 -61.70
CA GLY A 139 -23.16 -32.89 -60.74
C GLY A 139 -22.71 -31.84 -59.73
N ALA A 140 -22.39 -30.63 -60.21
CA ALA A 140 -22.01 -29.50 -59.36
C ALA A 140 -23.14 -29.07 -58.42
N ASN A 141 -24.40 -29.05 -58.89
CA ASN A 141 -25.56 -28.75 -58.05
C ASN A 141 -25.77 -29.80 -56.94
N VAL A 142 -25.59 -31.09 -57.27
CA VAL A 142 -25.65 -32.18 -56.28
C VAL A 142 -24.55 -32.03 -55.23
N ALA A 143 -23.33 -31.68 -55.64
CA ALA A 143 -22.20 -31.46 -54.73
C ALA A 143 -22.43 -30.26 -53.79
N LEU A 144 -22.93 -29.12 -54.31
CA LEU A 144 -23.28 -27.95 -53.49
C LEU A 144 -24.35 -28.31 -52.44
N ARG A 145 -25.40 -29.02 -52.86
CA ARG A 145 -26.45 -29.48 -51.94
C ARG A 145 -25.91 -30.42 -50.86
N ALA A 146 -25.01 -31.32 -51.21
CA ALA A 146 -24.39 -32.25 -50.26
C ALA A 146 -23.51 -31.51 -49.25
N TYR A 147 -22.71 -30.54 -49.69
CA TYR A 147 -21.91 -29.67 -48.81
C TYR A 147 -22.80 -28.93 -47.80
N LEU A 148 -23.83 -28.21 -48.28
CA LEU A 148 -24.74 -27.47 -47.41
C LEU A 148 -25.45 -28.38 -46.39
N ALA A 149 -25.90 -29.56 -46.82
CA ALA A 149 -26.56 -30.53 -45.95
C ALA A 149 -25.63 -31.14 -44.88
N GLY A 150 -24.30 -31.08 -45.06
CA GLY A 150 -23.31 -31.57 -44.12
C GLY A 150 -22.93 -30.59 -43.01
N LEU A 151 -23.42 -29.34 -43.06
CA LEU A 151 -23.14 -28.31 -42.04
C LEU A 151 -23.99 -28.51 -40.78
N GLU A 152 -23.38 -28.36 -39.59
CA GLU A 152 -24.05 -28.47 -38.29
C GLU A 152 -23.68 -27.28 -37.37
N PRO A 153 -24.66 -26.57 -36.76
CA PRO A 153 -26.10 -26.65 -36.97
C PRO A 153 -26.50 -26.46 -38.43
N LYS A 154 -27.69 -26.91 -38.84
CA LYS A 154 -28.08 -26.89 -40.26
C LYS A 154 -28.00 -25.50 -40.86
N TRP A 155 -27.51 -25.41 -42.10
CA TRP A 155 -27.39 -24.15 -42.86
C TRP A 155 -28.73 -23.41 -43.06
N ASN A 156 -29.85 -24.13 -42.97
CA ASN A 156 -31.21 -23.61 -43.05
C ASN A 156 -31.94 -23.55 -41.69
N ASP A 157 -31.23 -23.75 -40.57
CA ASP A 157 -31.72 -23.48 -39.22
C ASP A 157 -31.39 -22.04 -38.82
N PHE A 158 -32.40 -21.15 -38.87
CA PHE A 158 -32.25 -19.73 -38.55
C PHE A 158 -32.15 -19.43 -37.05
N THR A 159 -32.18 -20.44 -36.18
CA THR A 159 -32.14 -20.23 -34.72
C THR A 159 -30.74 -20.23 -34.14
N GLN A 160 -29.76 -20.79 -34.88
CA GLN A 160 -28.38 -20.96 -34.44
C GLN A 160 -27.43 -20.49 -35.54
N ASP A 161 -26.21 -20.12 -35.15
CA ASP A 161 -25.14 -19.80 -36.10
C ASP A 161 -24.42 -21.10 -36.51
N THR A 162 -23.95 -21.21 -37.76
CA THR A 162 -23.32 -22.43 -38.30
C THR A 162 -21.84 -22.19 -38.60
N PRO A 163 -20.90 -22.90 -37.96
CA PRO A 163 -19.49 -22.84 -38.33
C PRO A 163 -19.29 -23.27 -39.79
N VAL A 164 -18.52 -22.49 -40.54
CA VAL A 164 -18.15 -22.82 -41.93
C VAL A 164 -16.68 -22.47 -42.16
N GLU A 165 -15.95 -23.29 -42.91
CA GLU A 165 -14.65 -22.87 -43.41
C GLU A 165 -14.86 -22.00 -44.67
N PRO A 166 -14.45 -20.72 -44.67
CA PRO A 166 -14.83 -19.78 -45.72
C PRO A 166 -14.35 -20.21 -47.11
N ALA A 167 -13.15 -20.78 -47.19
CA ALA A 167 -12.58 -21.26 -48.44
C ALA A 167 -13.41 -22.41 -49.04
N GLU A 168 -13.86 -23.36 -48.22
CA GLU A 168 -14.67 -24.50 -48.67
C GLU A 168 -16.09 -24.05 -49.05
N PHE A 169 -16.67 -23.15 -48.27
CA PHE A 169 -17.99 -22.56 -48.54
C PHE A 169 -18.00 -21.83 -49.88
N GLN A 170 -17.01 -20.97 -50.12
CA GLN A 170 -16.86 -20.24 -51.37
C GLN A 170 -16.57 -21.17 -52.55
N ALA A 171 -15.71 -22.18 -52.37
CA ALA A 171 -15.38 -23.15 -53.41
C ALA A 171 -16.62 -23.95 -53.87
N ALA A 172 -17.51 -24.32 -52.94
CA ALA A 172 -18.73 -25.05 -53.28
C ALA A 172 -19.67 -24.23 -54.18
N PHE A 173 -19.89 -22.95 -53.88
CA PHE A 173 -20.70 -22.06 -54.73
C PHE A 173 -19.99 -21.68 -56.04
N ALA A 174 -18.67 -21.48 -56.02
CA ALA A 174 -17.90 -21.19 -57.23
C ALA A 174 -17.94 -22.34 -58.25
N THR A 175 -17.82 -23.58 -57.77
CA THR A 175 -17.90 -24.79 -58.62
C THR A 175 -19.24 -24.89 -59.34
N MET A 176 -20.35 -24.61 -58.64
CA MET A 176 -21.69 -24.60 -59.24
C MET A 176 -21.85 -23.50 -60.30
N ASN A 177 -21.38 -22.28 -60.01
CA ASN A 177 -21.43 -21.16 -60.96
C ASN A 177 -20.60 -21.42 -62.23
N ALA A 178 -19.40 -21.96 -62.09
CA ALA A 178 -18.52 -22.28 -63.22
C ALA A 178 -19.17 -23.33 -64.14
N ALA A 179 -19.70 -24.42 -63.57
CA ALA A 179 -20.37 -25.47 -64.34
C ALA A 179 -21.62 -24.95 -65.06
N GLN A 180 -22.34 -23.99 -64.46
CA GLN A 180 -23.47 -23.33 -65.13
C GLN A 180 -23.02 -22.42 -66.28
N ALA A 181 -21.95 -21.63 -66.08
CA ALA A 181 -21.41 -20.76 -67.14
C ALA A 181 -20.91 -21.56 -68.35
N ASP A 182 -20.27 -22.71 -68.11
CA ASP A 182 -19.83 -23.61 -69.18
C ASP A 182 -21.02 -24.17 -69.98
N LEU A 183 -22.12 -24.54 -69.29
CA LEU A 183 -23.37 -24.95 -69.94
C LEU A 183 -23.94 -23.83 -70.82
N ASP A 184 -23.99 -22.59 -70.32
CA ASP A 184 -24.50 -21.45 -71.08
C ASP A 184 -23.61 -21.12 -72.30
N ALA A 185 -22.28 -21.22 -72.17
CA ALA A 185 -21.35 -21.04 -73.27
C ALA A 185 -21.53 -22.12 -74.35
N ALA A 186 -21.72 -23.38 -73.96
CA ALA A 186 -21.98 -24.48 -74.88
C ALA A 186 -23.31 -24.31 -75.64
N ILE A 187 -24.35 -23.79 -74.96
CA ILE A 187 -25.63 -23.42 -75.58
C ILE A 187 -25.41 -22.36 -76.68
N ILE A 188 -24.61 -21.32 -76.40
CA ILE A 188 -24.32 -20.24 -77.35
C ILE A 188 -23.53 -20.73 -78.57
N ASP A 189 -22.46 -21.49 -78.36
CA ASP A 189 -21.66 -22.06 -79.47
C ASP A 189 -22.50 -22.96 -80.37
N ARG A 190 -23.35 -23.81 -79.78
CA ARG A 190 -24.24 -24.68 -80.53
C ARG A 190 -25.26 -23.89 -81.35
N ALA A 191 -25.86 -22.85 -80.77
CA ALA A 191 -26.79 -21.96 -81.47
C ALA A 191 -26.10 -21.24 -82.65
N SER A 192 -24.86 -20.77 -82.48
CA SER A 192 -24.09 -20.12 -83.54
C SER A 192 -23.79 -21.06 -84.72
N LYS A 193 -23.42 -22.31 -84.45
CA LYS A 193 -23.15 -23.31 -85.50
C LYS A 193 -24.40 -23.68 -86.30
N LEU A 194 -25.58 -23.60 -85.69
CA LEU A 194 -26.86 -23.80 -86.38
C LEU A 194 -27.26 -22.60 -87.27
N ALA A 195 -26.60 -21.45 -87.13
CA ALA A 195 -26.91 -20.22 -87.88
C ALA A 195 -26.04 -19.98 -89.14
N ASP A 196 -24.98 -20.77 -89.37
CA ASP A 196 -24.09 -20.65 -90.54
C ASP A 196 -24.78 -21.08 -91.85
N TRP A 197 -24.48 -20.41 -92.98
CA TRP A 197 -25.15 -20.57 -94.28
C TRP A 197 -24.99 -21.98 -94.89
N ASP A 198 -23.93 -22.68 -94.50
CA ASP A 198 -23.70 -24.09 -94.85
C ASP A 198 -24.55 -25.06 -94.01
N GLY A 199 -25.08 -24.61 -92.86
CA GLY A 199 -26.04 -25.33 -92.02
C GLY A 199 -27.51 -25.10 -92.41
N VAL A 200 -27.81 -24.11 -93.27
CA VAL A 200 -29.16 -23.80 -93.75
C VAL A 200 -29.57 -24.77 -94.86
N ASN A 201 -30.34 -25.80 -94.48
CA ASN A 201 -30.94 -26.75 -95.41
C ASN A 201 -32.45 -26.51 -95.54
N GLY A 202 -32.95 -26.29 -96.76
CA GLY A 202 -34.38 -26.14 -97.04
C GLY A 202 -34.66 -25.70 -98.48
N PRO A 203 -35.89 -25.88 -98.99
CA PRO A 203 -36.29 -25.40 -100.32
C PRO A 203 -36.15 -23.87 -100.42
N GLY A 204 -35.33 -23.37 -101.36
CA GLY A 204 -35.17 -21.92 -101.62
C GLY A 204 -33.74 -21.37 -101.66
N LYS A 205 -32.69 -22.18 -101.44
CA LYS A 205 -31.28 -21.73 -101.53
C LYS A 205 -30.81 -21.64 -103.01
N PRO A 206 -30.36 -20.46 -103.52
CA PRO A 206 -29.76 -20.35 -104.85
C PRO A 206 -28.44 -21.13 -104.97
N ALA A 207 -28.13 -21.66 -106.16
CA ALA A 207 -26.91 -22.45 -106.40
C ALA A 207 -25.64 -21.58 -106.43
N ASN A 208 -24.54 -22.09 -105.86
CA ASN A 208 -23.24 -21.41 -105.86
C ASN A 208 -22.71 -21.22 -107.31
N ASN A 209 -22.18 -20.04 -107.64
CA ASN A 209 -21.44 -19.71 -108.88
C ASN A 209 -22.22 -19.68 -110.22
N ALA A 210 -23.38 -19.04 -110.29
CA ALA A 210 -24.21 -19.01 -111.49
C ALA A 210 -23.72 -18.14 -112.69
N THR A 211 -22.56 -17.46 -112.64
CA THR A 211 -22.16 -16.46 -113.67
C THR A 211 -20.73 -16.55 -114.23
N VAL A 212 -19.94 -17.58 -113.90
CA VAL A 212 -18.54 -17.69 -114.39
C VAL A 212 -18.49 -18.39 -115.75
N GLY A 213 -18.12 -17.69 -116.84
CA GLY A 213 -17.76 -18.29 -118.15
C GLY A 213 -18.45 -17.78 -119.44
N ALA A 214 -19.12 -16.62 -119.43
CA ALA A 214 -19.78 -16.11 -120.64
C ALA A 214 -18.77 -15.60 -121.71
N PRO A 215 -18.86 -16.04 -122.99
CA PRO A 215 -17.94 -15.63 -124.05
C PRO A 215 -18.17 -14.19 -124.56
N PRO A 216 -17.14 -13.53 -125.14
CA PRO A 216 -17.24 -12.17 -125.70
C PRO A 216 -18.40 -12.02 -126.70
N GLY A 217 -19.14 -10.90 -126.65
CA GLY A 217 -20.39 -10.67 -127.38
C GLY A 217 -21.69 -11.11 -126.69
N THR A 218 -21.64 -11.75 -125.51
CA THR A 218 -22.85 -12.11 -124.75
C THR A 218 -23.39 -10.88 -124.00
N SER A 219 -24.57 -10.37 -124.36
CA SER A 219 -25.22 -9.29 -123.61
C SER A 219 -25.61 -9.76 -122.20
N VAL A 220 -24.94 -9.22 -121.19
CA VAL A 220 -25.34 -9.39 -119.78
C VAL A 220 -26.10 -8.13 -119.38
N GLY A 221 -27.43 -8.22 -119.35
CA GLY A 221 -28.29 -7.06 -119.02
C GLY A 221 -28.30 -5.94 -120.07
N GLY A 222 -27.97 -6.23 -121.33
CA GLY A 222 -28.08 -5.27 -122.45
C GLY A 222 -26.80 -4.49 -122.77
N VAL A 223 -25.69 -4.75 -122.07
CA VAL A 223 -24.37 -4.18 -122.37
C VAL A 223 -23.48 -5.29 -122.94
N PRO A 224 -22.72 -5.06 -124.03
CA PRO A 224 -21.78 -6.03 -124.57
C PRO A 224 -20.77 -6.49 -123.52
N ALA A 225 -20.47 -7.80 -123.48
CA ALA A 225 -19.53 -8.35 -122.52
C ALA A 225 -18.14 -7.71 -122.58
N GLU A 226 -17.68 -7.22 -123.74
CA GLU A 226 -16.42 -6.48 -123.86
C GLU A 226 -16.44 -5.09 -123.18
N ASP A 227 -17.54 -4.33 -123.29
CA ASP A 227 -17.68 -3.03 -122.61
C ASP A 227 -17.81 -3.22 -121.10
N ILE A 228 -18.48 -4.30 -120.68
CA ILE A 228 -18.48 -4.74 -119.28
C ILE A 228 -17.06 -5.13 -118.87
N ALA A 229 -16.30 -5.84 -119.71
CA ALA A 229 -14.93 -6.25 -119.40
C ALA A 229 -13.97 -5.06 -119.29
N ASP A 230 -14.09 -4.04 -120.14
CA ASP A 230 -13.29 -2.82 -120.08
C ASP A 230 -13.72 -1.92 -118.92
N ALA A 231 -15.03 -1.78 -118.65
CA ALA A 231 -15.53 -1.13 -117.43
C ALA A 231 -15.08 -1.87 -116.18
N VAL A 232 -15.02 -3.20 -116.21
CA VAL A 232 -14.45 -4.03 -115.14
C VAL A 232 -12.94 -3.82 -115.06
N LYS A 233 -12.22 -3.59 -116.16
CA LYS A 233 -10.77 -3.36 -116.17
C LYS A 233 -10.40 -1.98 -115.61
N ASP A 234 -11.15 -0.94 -115.98
CA ASP A 234 -11.03 0.40 -115.41
C ASP A 234 -11.47 0.43 -113.95
N ALA A 235 -12.57 -0.26 -113.61
CA ALA A 235 -12.94 -0.50 -112.22
C ALA A 235 -11.85 -1.27 -111.49
N THR A 236 -11.17 -2.24 -112.11
CA THR A 236 -10.07 -2.99 -111.51
C THR A 236 -8.88 -2.08 -111.24
N GLY A 237 -8.52 -1.16 -112.14
CA GLY A 237 -7.47 -0.17 -111.93
C GLY A 237 -7.76 0.76 -110.74
N ASN A 238 -8.98 1.29 -110.66
CA ASN A 238 -9.41 2.14 -109.55
C ASN A 238 -9.55 1.36 -108.24
N VAL A 239 -10.03 0.12 -108.29
CA VAL A 239 -10.15 -0.79 -107.14
C VAL A 239 -8.76 -1.18 -106.63
N VAL A 240 -7.77 -1.38 -107.49
CA VAL A 240 -6.38 -1.65 -107.07
C VAL A 240 -5.80 -0.45 -106.33
N ALA A 241 -5.95 0.77 -106.86
CA ALA A 241 -5.49 1.97 -106.18
C ALA A 241 -6.22 2.21 -104.84
N ALA A 242 -7.54 2.01 -104.80
CA ALA A 242 -8.34 2.11 -103.57
C ALA A 242 -7.96 1.02 -102.55
N ARG A 243 -7.70 -0.21 -103.01
CA ARG A 243 -7.21 -1.31 -102.16
C ARG A 243 -5.85 -0.98 -101.57
N ASP A 244 -4.92 -0.44 -102.37
CA ASP A 244 -3.57 -0.12 -101.88
C ASP A 244 -3.61 1.07 -100.91
N GLN A 245 -4.48 2.07 -101.14
CA GLN A 245 -4.79 3.12 -100.15
C GLN A 245 -5.41 2.53 -98.87
N PHE A 246 -6.36 1.61 -99.00
CA PHE A 246 -6.97 0.95 -97.85
C PHE A 246 -5.96 0.13 -97.05
N LEU A 247 -5.06 -0.59 -97.72
CA LEU A 247 -3.97 -1.33 -97.08
C LEU A 247 -3.01 -0.39 -96.33
N LYS A 248 -2.72 0.78 -96.91
CA LYS A 248 -1.93 1.81 -96.24
C LYS A 248 -2.63 2.36 -94.99
N VAL A 249 -3.89 2.76 -95.11
CA VAL A 249 -4.70 3.25 -93.98
C VAL A 249 -4.85 2.17 -92.91
N LYS A 250 -5.05 0.91 -93.31
CA LYS A 250 -5.09 -0.23 -92.39
C LYS A 250 -3.77 -0.35 -91.64
N ALA A 251 -2.63 -0.28 -92.31
CA ALA A 251 -1.32 -0.35 -91.66
C ALA A 251 -1.10 0.81 -90.68
N GLU A 252 -1.55 2.03 -91.02
CA GLU A 252 -1.51 3.20 -90.12
C GLU A 252 -2.42 2.99 -88.89
N ILE A 253 -3.63 2.45 -89.08
CA ILE A 253 -4.54 2.11 -87.99
C ILE A 253 -3.96 1.01 -87.10
N ASP A 254 -3.43 -0.07 -87.69
CA ASP A 254 -2.80 -1.16 -86.94
C ASP A 254 -1.64 -0.62 -86.08
N GLN A 255 -0.78 0.23 -86.66
CA GLN A 255 0.31 0.87 -85.94
C GLN A 255 -0.18 1.78 -84.80
N ALA A 256 -1.25 2.53 -85.01
CA ALA A 256 -1.87 3.36 -83.97
C ALA A 256 -2.50 2.51 -82.85
N VAL A 257 -3.14 1.39 -83.20
CA VAL A 257 -3.70 0.43 -82.24
C VAL A 257 -2.60 -0.22 -81.42
N ASP A 258 -1.49 -0.62 -82.03
CA ASP A 258 -0.35 -1.21 -81.32
C ASP A 258 0.31 -0.20 -80.38
N ALA A 259 0.47 1.06 -80.80
CA ALA A 259 0.95 2.13 -79.94
C ALA A 259 0.01 2.38 -78.74
N ALA A 260 -1.30 2.39 -78.96
CA ALA A 260 -2.29 2.53 -77.89
C ALA A 260 -2.27 1.34 -76.92
N ARG A 261 -2.07 0.11 -77.42
CA ARG A 261 -1.92 -1.10 -76.59
C ARG A 261 -0.66 -1.03 -75.73
N ALA A 262 0.47 -0.61 -76.30
CA ALA A 262 1.72 -0.44 -75.57
C ALA A 262 1.59 0.60 -74.44
N GLU A 263 0.93 1.74 -74.71
CA GLU A 263 0.68 2.75 -73.68
C GLU A 263 -0.28 2.24 -72.59
N ALA A 264 -1.34 1.52 -72.97
CA ALA A 264 -2.27 0.91 -72.00
C ALA A 264 -1.60 -0.16 -71.13
N GLU A 265 -0.62 -0.89 -71.67
CA GLU A 265 0.18 -1.86 -70.92
C GLU A 265 1.12 -1.17 -69.93
N LYS A 266 1.76 -0.07 -70.35
CA LYS A 266 2.56 0.78 -69.46
C LYS A 266 1.72 1.37 -68.33
N VAL A 267 0.55 1.94 -68.62
CA VAL A 267 -0.36 2.48 -67.59
C VAL A 267 -0.81 1.39 -66.62
N ARG A 268 -1.08 0.16 -67.10
CA ARG A 268 -1.40 -0.97 -66.21
C ARG A 268 -0.21 -1.37 -65.33
N SER A 269 1.00 -1.37 -65.85
CA SER A 269 2.22 -1.61 -65.07
C SER A 269 2.41 -0.55 -63.99
N ASP A 270 2.27 0.73 -64.34
CA ASP A 270 2.40 1.87 -63.43
C ASP A 270 1.33 1.82 -62.32
N LEU A 271 0.08 1.52 -62.69
CA LEU A 271 -1.01 1.34 -61.73
C LEU A 271 -0.75 0.15 -60.80
N THR A 272 -0.22 -0.96 -61.32
CA THR A 272 0.12 -2.13 -60.49
C THR A 272 1.23 -1.79 -59.49
N ALA A 273 2.28 -1.10 -59.93
CA ALA A 273 3.36 -0.65 -59.07
C ALA A 273 2.86 0.32 -57.98
N GLU A 274 1.94 1.23 -58.34
CA GLU A 274 1.31 2.16 -57.42
C GLU A 274 0.43 1.45 -56.37
N VAL A 275 -0.34 0.43 -56.78
CA VAL A 275 -1.14 -0.39 -55.88
C VAL A 275 -0.26 -1.13 -54.87
N GLU A 276 0.86 -1.72 -55.31
CA GLU A 276 1.78 -2.40 -54.40
C GLU A 276 2.47 -1.43 -53.43
N ARG A 277 2.84 -0.23 -53.91
CA ARG A 277 3.34 0.85 -53.04
C ARG A 277 2.31 1.27 -52.00
N ALA A 278 1.04 1.40 -52.40
CA ALA A 278 -0.06 1.75 -51.50
C ALA A 278 -0.30 0.67 -50.44
N LYS A 279 -0.29 -0.62 -50.81
CA LYS A 279 -0.38 -1.75 -49.87
C LYS A 279 0.76 -1.75 -48.85
N GLY A 280 1.99 -1.47 -49.28
CA GLY A 280 3.14 -1.35 -48.38
C GLY A 280 2.98 -0.21 -47.37
N ALA A 281 2.49 0.95 -47.82
CA ALA A 281 2.19 2.08 -46.94
C ALA A 281 1.04 1.75 -45.96
N GLU A 282 -0.02 1.09 -46.42
CA GLU A 282 -1.14 0.64 -45.58
C GLU A 282 -0.70 -0.38 -44.52
N GLY A 283 0.17 -1.33 -44.86
CA GLY A 283 0.74 -2.27 -43.90
C GLY A 283 1.61 -1.58 -42.83
N THR A 284 2.37 -0.55 -43.23
CA THR A 284 3.15 0.29 -42.31
C THR A 284 2.25 1.08 -41.37
N LEU A 285 1.17 1.67 -41.90
CA LEU A 285 0.18 2.40 -41.12
C LEU A 285 -0.52 1.48 -40.12
N THR A 286 -0.93 0.29 -40.56
CA THR A 286 -1.55 -0.73 -39.70
C THR A 286 -0.63 -1.10 -38.53
N THR A 287 0.65 -1.35 -38.81
CA THR A 287 1.65 -1.68 -37.78
C THR A 287 1.86 -0.52 -36.79
N SER A 288 1.88 0.72 -37.30
CA SER A 288 2.00 1.92 -36.48
C SER A 288 0.78 2.12 -35.58
N ILE A 289 -0.43 1.89 -36.09
CA ILE A 289 -1.68 1.95 -35.34
C ILE A 289 -1.70 0.89 -34.24
N VAL A 290 -1.33 -0.35 -34.53
CA VAL A 290 -1.25 -1.43 -33.53
C VAL A 290 -0.24 -1.10 -32.43
N SER A 291 0.91 -0.54 -32.79
CA SER A 291 1.94 -0.11 -31.83
C SER A 291 1.43 1.03 -30.94
N ALA A 292 0.82 2.05 -31.54
CA ALA A 292 0.23 3.18 -30.81
C ALA A 292 -0.90 2.72 -29.87
N LYS A 293 -1.76 1.81 -30.32
CA LYS A 293 -2.80 1.20 -29.49
C LYS A 293 -2.20 0.44 -28.31
N THR A 294 -1.15 -0.36 -28.53
CA THR A 294 -0.50 -1.10 -27.45
C THR A 294 0.12 -0.17 -26.39
N ILE A 295 0.63 0.99 -26.80
CA ILE A 295 1.13 2.03 -25.88
C ILE A 295 -0.04 2.68 -25.12
N ALA A 296 -1.14 3.00 -25.81
CA ALA A 296 -2.33 3.56 -25.19
C ALA A 296 -2.95 2.62 -24.15
N ASP A 297 -3.09 1.32 -24.48
CA ASP A 297 -3.64 0.31 -23.57
C ASP A 297 -2.74 0.14 -22.31
N ARG A 298 -1.41 0.22 -22.48
CA ARG A 298 -0.47 0.22 -21.34
C ARG A 298 -0.57 1.47 -20.48
N ALA A 299 -0.74 2.64 -21.09
CA ALA A 299 -0.92 3.89 -20.37
C ALA A 299 -2.25 3.90 -19.58
N GLU A 300 -3.34 3.39 -20.18
CA GLU A 300 -4.64 3.24 -19.52
C GLU A 300 -4.56 2.30 -18.30
N ALA A 301 -3.88 1.16 -18.43
CA ALA A 301 -3.65 0.25 -17.31
C ALA A 301 -2.85 0.92 -16.19
N ALA A 302 -1.75 1.61 -16.50
CA ALA A 302 -0.93 2.31 -15.51
C ALA A 302 -1.70 3.43 -14.78
N VAL A 303 -2.52 4.20 -15.51
CA VAL A 303 -3.39 5.24 -14.92
C VAL A 303 -4.44 4.63 -14.01
N THR A 304 -5.01 3.49 -14.40
CA THR A 304 -6.00 2.76 -13.60
C THR A 304 -5.38 2.22 -12.31
N ASP A 305 -4.19 1.63 -12.39
CA ASP A 305 -3.47 1.13 -11.22
C ASP A 305 -3.13 2.26 -10.24
N GLU A 306 -2.63 3.40 -10.74
CA GLU A 306 -2.34 4.59 -9.92
C GLU A 306 -3.62 5.14 -9.28
N ALA A 307 -4.74 5.18 -10.00
CA ALA A 307 -6.02 5.62 -9.45
C ALA A 307 -6.49 4.69 -8.31
N LEU A 308 -6.30 3.38 -8.44
CA LEU A 308 -6.60 2.41 -7.39
C LEU A 308 -5.68 2.54 -6.18
N VAL A 309 -4.38 2.78 -6.38
CA VAL A 309 -3.43 3.05 -5.29
C VAL A 309 -3.85 4.31 -4.52
N ARG A 310 -4.13 5.41 -5.22
CA ARG A 310 -4.60 6.65 -4.57
C ARG A 310 -5.93 6.48 -3.84
N ALA A 311 -6.85 5.69 -4.37
CA ALA A 311 -8.11 5.39 -3.70
C ALA A 311 -7.89 4.63 -2.38
N ARG A 312 -6.99 3.63 -2.37
CA ARG A 312 -6.63 2.89 -1.15
C ARG A 312 -5.94 3.78 -0.12
N ASP A 313 -5.02 4.63 -0.57
CA ASP A 313 -4.33 5.59 0.31
C ASP A 313 -5.32 6.56 0.95
N ASN A 314 -6.30 7.04 0.19
CA ASN A 314 -7.35 7.93 0.71
C ASN A 314 -8.25 7.22 1.74
N VAL A 315 -8.60 5.94 1.51
CA VAL A 315 -9.34 5.15 2.50
C VAL A 315 -8.52 4.97 3.78
N ALA A 316 -7.24 4.58 3.66
CA ALA A 316 -6.37 4.43 4.82
C ALA A 316 -6.18 5.75 5.59
N LEU A 317 -6.10 6.88 4.89
CA LEU A 317 -6.05 8.20 5.50
C LEU A 317 -7.37 8.53 6.22
N SER A 318 -8.50 8.25 5.60
CA SER A 318 -9.83 8.44 6.17
C SER A 318 -10.05 7.61 7.44
N ASP A 319 -9.58 6.36 7.45
CA ASP A 319 -9.67 5.47 8.62
C ASP A 319 -8.77 5.95 9.77
N ARG A 320 -7.56 6.41 9.46
CA ARG A 320 -6.66 7.04 10.44
C ARG A 320 -7.26 8.32 11.01
N LEU A 321 -7.89 9.14 10.17
CA LEU A 321 -8.57 10.36 10.61
C LEU A 321 -9.74 10.03 11.53
N SER A 322 -10.57 9.05 11.15
CA SER A 322 -11.72 8.59 11.94
C SER A 322 -11.29 8.03 13.30
N THR A 323 -10.21 7.26 13.33
CA THR A 323 -9.62 6.73 14.58
C THR A 323 -9.10 7.87 15.46
N THR A 324 -8.41 8.85 14.86
CA THR A 324 -7.88 10.01 15.59
C THR A 324 -9.03 10.85 16.15
N GLU A 325 -10.09 11.09 15.37
CA GLU A 325 -11.28 11.79 15.84
C GLU A 325 -11.97 11.04 16.98
N ALA A 326 -12.11 9.71 16.89
CA ALA A 326 -12.72 8.91 17.96
C ALA A 326 -11.89 8.95 19.26
N GLN A 327 -10.56 8.94 19.15
CA GLN A 327 -9.65 9.08 20.29
C GLN A 327 -9.70 10.47 20.93
N LEU A 328 -9.90 11.53 20.12
CA LEU A 328 -10.02 12.91 20.59
C LEU A 328 -11.40 13.21 21.19
N LYS A 329 -12.48 12.67 20.61
CA LYS A 329 -13.85 12.80 21.14
C LYS A 329 -14.07 11.98 22.42
N GLY A 330 -13.18 11.02 22.69
CA GLY A 330 -13.26 10.13 23.85
C GLY A 330 -14.13 8.89 23.63
N ASP A 331 -14.60 8.66 22.40
CA ASP A 331 -15.41 7.50 21.98
C ASP A 331 -14.58 6.20 21.97
N GLN A 332 -13.27 6.30 21.76
CA GLN A 332 -12.32 5.21 21.95
C GLN A 332 -11.36 5.51 23.10
N ASP A 333 -10.98 4.46 23.84
CA ASP A 333 -9.97 4.58 24.88
C ASP A 333 -8.60 4.87 24.26
N SER A 334 -8.08 6.05 24.58
CA SER A 334 -6.73 6.48 24.23
C SER A 334 -5.85 6.50 25.48
N ALA A 335 -4.55 6.33 25.30
CA ALA A 335 -3.59 6.50 26.40
C ALA A 335 -3.69 7.89 27.05
N LEU A 336 -4.12 8.92 26.29
CA LEU A 336 -4.39 10.25 26.81
C LEU A 336 -5.62 10.26 27.73
N LYS A 337 -6.74 9.65 27.30
CA LYS A 337 -7.96 9.54 28.12
C LYS A 337 -7.68 8.79 29.43
N ALA A 338 -6.93 7.71 29.38
CA ALA A 338 -6.51 6.98 30.59
C ALA A 338 -5.67 7.85 31.54
N ARG A 339 -4.73 8.65 31.01
CA ARG A 339 -3.93 9.58 31.81
C ARG A 339 -4.77 10.69 32.44
N ILE A 340 -5.76 11.21 31.70
CA ILE A 340 -6.70 12.22 32.23
C ILE A 340 -7.51 11.64 33.38
N ILE A 341 -8.09 10.44 33.22
CA ILE A 341 -8.86 9.77 34.28
C ILE A 341 -8.00 9.51 35.52
N ILE A 342 -6.75 9.06 35.34
CA ILE A 342 -5.82 8.83 36.46
C ILE A 342 -5.51 10.14 37.19
N GLU A 343 -5.24 11.23 36.46
CA GLU A 343 -4.97 12.54 37.05
C GLU A 343 -6.20 13.10 37.76
N GLU A 344 -7.39 12.99 37.17
CA GLU A 344 -8.65 13.40 37.78
C GLU A 344 -8.91 12.64 39.08
N THR A 345 -8.69 11.31 39.07
CA THR A 345 -8.81 10.47 40.26
C THR A 345 -7.79 10.85 41.33
N ALA A 346 -6.54 11.15 40.92
CA ALA A 346 -5.50 11.58 41.84
C ALA A 346 -5.84 12.92 42.49
N ARG A 347 -6.38 13.88 41.72
CA ARG A 347 -6.85 15.17 42.22
C ARG A 347 -8.03 15.02 43.17
N ALA A 348 -9.05 14.23 42.80
CA ALA A 348 -10.19 13.94 43.68
C ALA A 348 -9.73 13.32 45.02
N THR A 349 -8.80 12.36 44.97
CA THR A 349 -8.22 11.75 46.18
C THR A 349 -7.45 12.77 47.03
N ALA A 350 -6.70 13.69 46.40
CA ALA A 350 -5.96 14.74 47.09
C ALA A 350 -6.89 15.78 47.73
N ASP A 351 -8.04 16.06 47.12
CA ASP A 351 -9.05 16.96 47.65
C ASP A 351 -9.81 16.30 48.83
N ASP A 352 -10.15 15.02 48.73
CA ASP A 352 -10.72 14.25 49.85
C ASP A 352 -9.76 14.19 51.05
N ALA A 353 -8.45 14.01 50.81
CA ALA A 353 -7.44 14.02 51.86
C ALA A 353 -7.33 15.41 52.54
N LEU A 354 -7.44 16.49 51.76
CA LEU A 354 -7.45 17.86 52.29
C LEU A 354 -8.71 18.12 53.12
N ALA A 355 -9.88 17.75 52.60
CA ALA A 355 -11.16 17.89 53.30
C ALA A 355 -11.13 17.16 54.66
N ASN A 356 -10.59 15.94 54.69
CA ASN A 356 -10.40 15.18 55.93
C ASN A 356 -9.45 15.88 56.92
N ARG A 357 -8.32 16.44 56.43
CA ARG A 357 -7.38 17.20 57.27
C ARG A 357 -8.03 18.46 57.85
N VAL A 358 -8.79 19.20 57.05
CA VAL A 358 -9.52 20.39 57.50
C VAL A 358 -10.51 20.01 58.60
N SER A 359 -11.30 18.96 58.41
CA SER A 359 -12.24 18.45 59.43
C SER A 359 -11.54 18.05 60.74
N VAL A 360 -10.38 17.40 60.67
CA VAL A 360 -9.57 17.06 61.86
C VAL A 360 -9.04 18.31 62.57
N VAL A 361 -8.61 19.32 61.83
CA VAL A 361 -8.14 20.59 62.41
C VAL A 361 -9.30 21.37 63.03
N GLU A 362 -10.46 21.45 62.38
CA GLU A 362 -11.64 22.12 62.90
C GLU A 362 -12.17 21.45 64.18
N SER A 363 -12.21 20.11 64.21
CA SER A 363 -12.58 19.35 65.42
C SER A 363 -11.57 19.51 66.56
N SER A 364 -10.27 19.50 66.25
CA SER A 364 -9.20 19.83 67.22
C SER A 364 -9.34 21.26 67.77
N ASN A 365 -9.68 22.23 66.93
CA ASN A 365 -9.82 23.63 67.34
C ASN A 365 -11.08 23.85 68.18
N GLY A 366 -12.20 23.19 67.83
CA GLY A 366 -13.43 23.23 68.62
C GLY A 366 -13.25 22.69 70.05
N ALA A 367 -12.43 21.65 70.23
CA ALA A 367 -12.08 21.13 71.56
C ALA A 367 -11.19 22.08 72.36
N ALA A 368 -10.34 22.88 71.72
CA ALA A 368 -9.46 23.86 72.37
C ALA A 368 -10.21 25.11 72.88
N THR A 369 -11.42 25.40 72.37
CA THR A 369 -12.20 26.59 72.75
C THR A 369 -13.18 26.40 73.92
N GLY A 370 -13.32 25.19 74.46
CA GLY A 370 -14.26 24.89 75.56
C GLY A 370 -13.74 25.29 76.94
N ALA A 371 -13.54 26.59 77.19
CA ALA A 371 -13.24 27.08 78.55
C ALA A 371 -14.38 26.68 79.51
N LEU A 372 -14.02 26.04 80.62
CA LEU A 372 -14.94 25.64 81.70
C LEU A 372 -15.41 26.85 82.52
N ASN A 373 -14.57 27.89 82.62
CA ASN A 373 -14.92 29.12 83.30
C ASN A 373 -15.64 30.09 82.36
N ALA A 374 -16.66 30.77 82.88
CA ALA A 374 -17.39 31.79 82.15
C ALA A 374 -16.50 33.01 81.89
N ASN A 375 -16.74 33.70 80.79
CA ASN A 375 -16.13 35.01 80.52
C ASN A 375 -14.58 35.02 80.68
N ALA A 376 -13.92 34.02 80.10
CA ALA A 376 -12.47 33.83 80.24
C ALA A 376 -11.61 34.94 79.59
N PHE A 377 -12.20 35.70 78.66
CA PHE A 377 -11.60 36.88 78.02
C PHE A 377 -12.14 38.21 78.59
N PHE A 378 -12.93 38.16 79.66
CA PHE A 378 -13.51 39.33 80.33
C PHE A 378 -14.41 40.23 79.44
N GLU A 379 -14.85 39.75 78.28
CA GLU A 379 -15.68 40.47 77.31
C GLU A 379 -17.08 40.87 77.84
N ILE A 380 -17.62 40.10 78.78
CA ILE A 380 -18.96 40.36 79.35
C ILE A 380 -18.84 41.13 80.66
N TRP A 381 -18.66 42.45 80.56
CA TRP A 381 -18.55 43.35 81.72
C TRP A 381 -19.47 44.57 81.58
N PRO A 382 -20.75 44.47 82.00
CA PRO A 382 -21.71 45.57 81.90
C PRO A 382 -21.25 46.84 82.62
N ASP A 383 -21.59 48.01 82.08
CA ASP A 383 -21.29 49.31 82.70
C ASP A 383 -21.88 49.39 84.11
N GLY A 384 -21.09 49.87 85.06
CA GLY A 384 -21.48 50.02 86.48
C GLY A 384 -21.26 48.78 87.36
N GLN A 385 -20.81 47.65 86.81
CA GLN A 385 -20.39 46.48 87.59
C GLN A 385 -18.92 46.60 88.04
N GLU A 386 -18.64 46.25 89.30
CA GLU A 386 -17.28 46.29 89.85
C GLU A 386 -16.38 45.16 89.31
N ILE A 387 -16.98 44.04 88.84
CA ILE A 387 -16.26 42.86 88.33
C ILE A 387 -16.93 42.27 87.09
N PRO A 388 -16.18 41.54 86.24
CA PRO A 388 -16.74 40.91 85.05
C PRO A 388 -17.77 39.83 85.42
N THR A 389 -18.79 39.67 84.57
CA THR A 389 -19.87 38.69 84.80
C THR A 389 -19.30 37.30 85.00
N GLY A 390 -19.78 36.59 86.03
CA GLY A 390 -19.36 35.22 86.37
C GLY A 390 -18.19 35.13 87.35
N TRP A 391 -17.44 36.22 87.56
CA TRP A 391 -16.35 36.29 88.53
C TRP A 391 -16.86 36.79 89.90
N GLN A 392 -16.15 36.44 90.96
CA GLN A 392 -16.41 36.86 92.35
C GLN A 392 -15.10 37.31 93.01
N PHE A 393 -15.17 38.26 93.94
CA PHE A 393 -14.01 38.68 94.72
C PHE A 393 -13.58 37.61 95.72
N TRP A 394 -12.27 37.45 95.93
CA TRP A 394 -11.75 36.80 97.12
C TRP A 394 -10.60 37.63 97.72
N GLY A 395 -10.58 37.75 99.05
CA GLY A 395 -9.58 38.54 99.78
C GLY A 395 -10.00 39.99 100.06
N ASP A 396 -9.03 40.80 100.50
CA ASP A 396 -9.20 42.17 101.03
C ASP A 396 -8.93 43.27 99.97
N VAL A 397 -9.15 44.54 100.35
CA VAL A 397 -9.25 45.74 99.50
C VAL A 397 -8.17 45.83 98.41
N HIS A 398 -8.61 45.88 97.16
CA HIS A 398 -7.83 46.10 95.96
C HIS A 398 -8.67 46.89 94.96
N THR A 399 -8.03 47.56 93.98
CA THR A 399 -8.78 48.25 92.93
C THR A 399 -8.87 47.34 91.71
N ILE A 400 -10.09 46.95 91.35
CA ILE A 400 -10.38 46.32 90.07
C ILE A 400 -10.97 47.36 89.14
N SER A 401 -10.46 47.40 87.91
CA SER A 401 -11.01 48.25 86.87
C SER A 401 -11.05 47.52 85.54
N ARG A 402 -12.06 47.85 84.74
CA ARG A 402 -12.17 47.42 83.36
C ARG A 402 -11.28 48.31 82.51
N VAL A 403 -10.35 47.72 81.76
CA VAL A 403 -9.50 48.46 80.82
C VAL A 403 -10.00 48.21 79.41
N THR A 404 -10.22 49.30 78.68
CA THR A 404 -10.39 49.30 77.23
C THR A 404 -9.05 49.74 76.64
N GLU A 405 -8.12 48.82 76.40
CA GLU A 405 -6.83 49.19 75.81
C GLU A 405 -6.96 49.47 74.31
N ASP A 406 -6.18 50.43 73.80
CA ASP A 406 -6.00 50.74 72.37
C ASP A 406 -5.12 49.69 71.62
N ARG A 407 -4.88 48.51 72.20
CA ARG A 407 -4.12 47.43 71.56
C ARG A 407 -5.04 46.69 70.57
N VAL A 408 -4.60 46.62 69.31
CA VAL A 408 -5.37 46.39 68.07
C VAL A 408 -6.09 45.02 67.92
N SER A 409 -6.37 44.25 68.98
CA SER A 409 -7.14 42.99 68.79
C SER A 409 -7.88 42.36 69.99
N GLN A 410 -7.91 42.97 71.20
CA GLN A 410 -8.70 42.39 72.32
C GLN A 410 -9.46 43.49 73.05
N THR A 411 -10.80 43.36 73.11
CA THR A 411 -11.70 44.48 73.41
C THR A 411 -12.01 44.67 74.90
N TRP A 412 -11.58 43.79 75.82
CA TRP A 412 -11.84 43.93 77.26
C TRP A 412 -10.77 43.24 78.12
N ALA A 413 -10.25 43.90 79.17
CA ALA A 413 -9.29 43.32 80.11
C ALA A 413 -9.58 43.71 81.57
N LEU A 414 -9.17 42.85 82.50
CA LEU A 414 -9.32 43.01 83.95
C LEU A 414 -8.02 43.55 84.56
N ARG A 415 -7.99 44.82 84.95
CA ARG A 415 -6.84 45.39 85.67
C ARG A 415 -7.05 45.33 87.17
N GLN A 416 -6.06 44.82 87.88
CA GLN A 416 -6.04 44.69 89.32
C GLN A 416 -4.78 45.33 89.90
N THR A 417 -4.98 46.32 90.76
CA THR A 417 -3.91 46.96 91.53
C THR A 417 -4.03 46.56 93.00
N SER A 418 -2.94 46.05 93.58
CA SER A 418 -2.90 45.54 94.95
C SER A 418 -1.65 46.00 95.67
N SER A 419 -1.79 46.41 96.93
CA SER A 419 -0.66 46.69 97.81
C SER A 419 -0.10 45.40 98.42
N GLY A 420 1.19 45.40 98.72
CA GLY A 420 1.90 44.30 99.34
C GLY A 420 1.27 43.89 100.66
N ASN A 421 1.34 42.59 100.93
CA ASN A 421 0.75 41.85 102.04
C ASN A 421 -0.78 41.75 102.07
N ILE A 422 -1.47 42.11 100.97
CA ILE A 422 -2.94 41.95 100.85
C ILE A 422 -3.31 40.83 99.88
N ASN A 423 -3.76 39.70 100.43
CA ASN A 423 -4.37 38.62 99.64
C ASN A 423 -5.57 39.16 98.87
N SER A 424 -5.50 39.13 97.54
CA SER A 424 -6.51 39.73 96.67
C SER A 424 -6.56 39.06 95.30
N GLY A 425 -7.77 39.04 94.73
CA GLY A 425 -8.02 38.49 93.40
C GLY A 425 -9.49 38.27 93.10
N VAL A 426 -9.75 37.60 91.99
CA VAL A 426 -11.09 37.13 91.61
C VAL A 426 -11.10 35.62 91.40
N TYR A 427 -12.26 34.99 91.54
CA TYR A 427 -12.41 33.56 91.32
C TYR A 427 -13.75 33.23 90.67
N GLN A 428 -13.85 32.03 90.10
CA GLN A 428 -15.12 31.39 89.75
C GLN A 428 -15.25 30.04 90.43
N SER A 429 -16.45 29.73 90.91
CA SER A 429 -16.75 28.37 91.39
C SER A 429 -17.26 27.53 90.23
N LEU A 430 -16.46 26.53 89.81
CA LEU A 430 -16.76 25.68 88.66
C LEU A 430 -17.15 24.29 89.13
N ALA A 431 -18.43 23.94 88.99
CA ALA A 431 -18.96 22.63 89.39
C ALA A 431 -18.24 21.47 88.66
N THR A 432 -17.84 21.68 87.41
CA THR A 432 -17.11 20.74 86.55
C THR A 432 -15.69 20.45 87.03
N LEU A 433 -15.06 21.35 87.82
CA LEU A 433 -13.72 21.10 88.38
C LEU A 433 -13.72 20.15 89.58
N LYS A 434 -14.88 19.68 90.07
CA LYS A 434 -14.96 18.75 91.21
C LYS A 434 -14.48 17.33 90.87
N GLY A 435 -14.51 16.96 89.58
CA GLY A 435 -14.02 15.65 89.11
C GLY A 435 -12.48 15.59 89.00
N ALA A 436 -11.92 14.39 89.20
CA ALA A 436 -10.51 14.14 88.89
C ALA A 436 -10.27 14.22 87.38
N GLY A 437 -9.14 14.76 86.95
CA GLY A 437 -8.79 14.83 85.53
C GLY A 437 -7.60 15.73 85.22
N TRP A 438 -7.21 15.74 83.95
CA TRP A 438 -6.22 16.66 83.41
C TRP A 438 -6.89 17.91 82.87
N TYR A 439 -6.36 19.06 83.25
CA TYR A 439 -6.86 20.38 82.86
C TYR A 439 -5.73 21.23 82.30
N VAL A 440 -6.07 22.13 81.39
CA VAL A 440 -5.15 23.15 80.86
C VAL A 440 -5.58 24.50 81.39
N ILE A 441 -4.68 25.17 82.10
CA ILE A 441 -4.81 26.54 82.55
C ILE A 441 -4.08 27.43 81.55
N GLU A 442 -4.76 28.46 81.05
CA GLU A 442 -4.18 29.45 80.15
C GLU A 442 -4.34 30.83 80.77
N ALA A 443 -3.25 31.58 80.86
CA ALA A 443 -3.26 32.94 81.37
C ALA A 443 -2.50 33.86 80.40
N ASP A 444 -3.08 35.01 80.08
CA ASP A 444 -2.46 36.09 79.31
C ASP A 444 -2.55 37.35 80.16
N VAL A 445 -1.40 37.81 80.67
CA VAL A 445 -1.32 38.85 81.70
C VAL A 445 -0.19 39.82 81.41
N ASP A 446 -0.44 41.11 81.55
CA ASP A 446 0.57 42.17 81.59
C ASP A 446 0.90 42.53 83.04
N LEU A 447 2.20 42.58 83.38
CA LEU A 447 2.68 43.24 84.59
C LEU A 447 2.99 44.71 84.26
N ASN A 448 2.12 45.62 84.72
CA ASN A 448 2.24 47.05 84.47
C ASN A 448 3.28 47.69 85.40
N SER A 449 3.34 47.25 86.66
CA SER A 449 4.34 47.66 87.65
C SER A 449 4.43 46.66 88.80
N GLY A 450 5.55 46.68 89.54
CA GLY A 450 5.79 45.78 90.66
C GLY A 450 6.56 44.51 90.26
N SER A 451 6.16 43.37 90.82
CA SER A 451 6.74 42.04 90.54
C SER A 451 5.66 41.00 90.26
N TRP A 452 6.01 39.92 89.57
CA TRP A 452 5.18 38.73 89.40
C TRP A 452 5.03 37.89 90.68
N ARG A 453 5.83 38.17 91.71
CA ARG A 453 5.80 37.43 92.97
C ARG A 453 4.49 37.71 93.70
N GLY A 454 3.78 36.67 94.12
CA GLY A 454 2.42 36.80 94.66
C GLY A 454 1.30 36.71 93.62
N ALA A 455 1.65 36.77 92.33
CA ALA A 455 0.72 36.67 91.22
C ALA A 455 0.71 35.26 90.62
N GLY A 456 -0.45 34.80 90.19
CA GLY A 456 -0.59 33.48 89.60
C GLY A 456 -2.04 33.05 89.46
N VAL A 457 -2.22 31.79 89.07
CA VAL A 457 -3.52 31.16 88.99
C VAL A 457 -3.55 29.97 89.92
N SER A 458 -4.68 29.72 90.57
CA SER A 458 -4.82 28.59 91.49
C SER A 458 -6.17 27.91 91.37
N ILE A 459 -6.16 26.58 91.41
CA ILE A 459 -7.39 25.82 91.67
C ILE A 459 -7.43 25.50 93.16
N SER A 460 -8.44 26.03 93.86
CA SER A 460 -8.73 25.79 95.29
C SER A 460 -7.53 25.95 96.23
N GLY A 461 -6.55 26.81 95.89
CA GLY A 461 -5.33 27.05 96.68
C GLY A 461 -4.27 25.94 96.61
N ARG A 462 -4.54 24.83 95.90
CA ARG A 462 -3.71 23.62 95.90
C ARG A 462 -2.90 23.45 94.64
N TRP A 463 -3.53 23.68 93.48
CA TRP A 463 -2.86 23.53 92.19
C TRP A 463 -2.50 24.91 91.66
N ASN A 464 -1.23 25.26 91.80
CA ASN A 464 -0.75 26.62 91.73
C ASN A 464 0.17 26.83 90.52
N LEU A 465 -0.12 27.86 89.74
CA LEU A 465 0.73 28.40 88.69
C LEU A 465 1.23 29.78 89.17
N THR A 466 2.47 29.83 89.65
CA THR A 466 3.07 31.08 90.15
C THR A 466 3.88 31.77 89.07
N PHE A 467 3.55 33.01 88.70
CA PHE A 467 4.09 33.67 87.51
C PHE A 467 5.56 34.08 87.61
N ASP A 468 6.12 34.21 88.81
CA ASP A 468 7.52 34.55 89.02
C ASP A 468 8.48 33.37 88.78
N THR A 469 8.07 32.18 89.20
CA THR A 469 8.89 30.95 89.11
C THR A 469 8.52 30.05 87.95
N ALA A 470 7.27 30.08 87.48
CA ALA A 470 6.85 29.24 86.37
C ALA A 470 7.29 29.85 85.03
N PRO A 471 7.95 29.07 84.15
CA PRO A 471 8.23 29.51 82.80
C PRO A 471 6.92 29.78 82.05
N ASP A 472 6.88 30.88 81.30
CA ASP A 472 5.80 31.18 80.36
C ASP A 472 5.98 30.38 79.05
N ASN A 473 5.10 30.58 78.07
CA ASN A 473 5.13 29.88 76.79
C ASN A 473 6.35 30.23 75.92
N ALA A 474 7.10 31.27 76.29
CA ALA A 474 8.38 31.63 75.69
C ALA A 474 9.58 31.07 76.51
N ASP A 475 9.33 30.16 77.44
CA ASP A 475 10.28 29.56 78.38
C ASP A 475 10.97 30.59 79.30
N VAL A 476 10.34 31.74 79.54
CA VAL A 476 10.88 32.78 80.43
C VAL A 476 10.29 32.63 81.81
N ALA A 477 11.12 32.55 82.86
CA ALA A 477 10.73 32.62 84.26
C ALA A 477 11.43 33.84 84.92
N SER A 478 10.66 34.87 85.26
CA SER A 478 11.19 36.11 85.81
C SER A 478 10.22 36.71 86.82
N ALA A 479 10.75 37.17 87.95
CA ALA A 479 9.97 37.84 88.98
C ALA A 479 9.68 39.31 88.64
N THR A 480 10.44 39.96 87.76
CA THR A 480 10.42 41.43 87.59
C THR A 480 10.24 41.91 86.16
N GLN A 481 10.20 41.02 85.18
CA GLN A 481 10.03 41.40 83.78
C GLN A 481 8.65 42.02 83.56
N LEU A 482 8.61 43.31 83.23
CA LEU A 482 7.38 44.01 82.87
C LEU A 482 6.85 43.55 81.50
N GLY A 483 5.57 43.83 81.25
CA GLY A 483 4.90 43.55 79.99
C GLY A 483 4.15 42.23 79.96
N ASN A 484 3.73 41.83 78.76
CA ASN A 484 2.81 40.74 78.53
C ASN A 484 3.52 39.39 78.58
N ARG A 485 2.95 38.44 79.32
CA ARG A 485 3.41 37.05 79.39
C ARG A 485 2.22 36.11 79.31
N ARG A 486 2.46 34.95 78.71
CA ARG A 486 1.42 33.94 78.43
C ARG A 486 1.82 32.59 78.98
N TRP A 487 0.94 31.97 79.74
CA TRP A 487 1.16 30.63 80.28
C TRP A 487 0.12 29.67 79.75
N SER A 488 0.55 28.44 79.50
CA SER A 488 -0.31 27.30 79.23
C SER A 488 0.21 26.11 80.03
N LEU A 489 -0.45 25.79 81.14
CA LEU A 489 -0.01 24.76 82.07
C LEU A 489 -0.98 23.58 82.07
N LEU A 490 -0.43 22.38 81.90
CA LEU A 490 -1.16 21.14 82.09
C LEU A 490 -1.10 20.74 83.57
N VAL A 491 -2.26 20.56 84.20
CA VAL A 491 -2.40 20.24 85.62
C VAL A 491 -3.27 19.00 85.78
N HIS A 492 -2.78 18.00 86.51
CA HIS A 492 -3.62 16.90 86.98
C HIS A 492 -4.23 17.27 88.32
N LYS A 493 -5.55 17.24 88.40
CA LYS A 493 -6.31 17.52 89.61
C LYS A 493 -6.99 16.24 90.09
N ASP A 494 -6.84 15.94 91.38
CA ASP A 494 -7.59 14.85 92.02
C ASP A 494 -9.03 15.29 92.35
N ALA A 495 -9.94 14.33 92.56
CA ALA A 495 -11.32 14.63 92.92
C ALA A 495 -11.37 15.29 94.31
N ASP A 496 -11.97 16.48 94.41
CA ASP A 496 -12.20 17.19 95.66
C ASP A 496 -13.51 17.99 95.63
N ALA A 497 -13.96 18.44 96.81
CA ALA A 497 -15.24 19.13 96.94
C ALA A 497 -15.21 20.58 96.41
N ASP A 498 -14.01 21.14 96.23
CA ASP A 498 -13.77 22.56 96.00
C ASP A 498 -13.31 22.79 94.55
N GLY A 499 -14.14 23.48 93.75
CA GLY A 499 -13.88 23.74 92.33
C GLY A 499 -13.56 25.20 92.01
N ASN A 500 -12.87 25.93 92.90
CA ASN A 500 -12.69 27.37 92.74
C ASN A 500 -11.44 27.68 91.91
N PHE A 501 -11.62 28.31 90.75
CA PHE A 501 -10.55 28.77 89.88
C PHE A 501 -10.25 30.25 90.16
N HIS A 502 -9.08 30.53 90.73
CA HIS A 502 -8.70 31.85 91.22
C HIS A 502 -7.62 32.50 90.35
N LEU A 503 -7.78 33.79 90.13
CA LEU A 503 -6.75 34.71 89.69
C LEU A 503 -6.18 35.36 90.95
N MET A 504 -4.92 35.08 91.22
CA MET A 504 -4.20 35.54 92.39
C MET A 504 -3.32 36.73 91.99
N THR A 505 -3.43 37.85 92.69
CA THR A 505 -2.54 39.00 92.45
C THR A 505 -1.54 39.18 93.58
N ASN A 506 -1.90 38.91 94.84
CA ASN A 506 -0.99 39.02 95.99
C ASN A 506 -1.18 37.90 97.02
N TYR A 507 -1.36 36.67 96.54
CA TYR A 507 -1.58 35.53 97.42
C TYR A 507 -0.31 35.20 98.21
N THR A 508 -0.37 35.22 99.55
CA THR A 508 0.77 34.95 100.44
C THR A 508 1.43 33.60 100.18
N GLY A 509 0.68 32.62 99.66
CA GLY A 509 1.26 31.34 99.21
C GLY A 509 2.22 31.45 98.01
N PHE A 510 2.15 32.56 97.27
CA PHE A 510 2.98 32.92 96.12
C PHE A 510 3.99 34.05 96.43
N GLY A 511 3.93 34.62 97.65
CA GLY A 511 4.64 35.83 98.04
C GLY A 511 3.76 37.09 97.95
N SER A 512 4.30 38.27 98.23
CA SER A 512 3.51 39.50 98.20
C SER A 512 4.38 40.72 97.98
N ASP A 513 4.03 41.55 97.00
CA ASP A 513 4.68 42.82 96.66
C ASP A 513 3.61 43.77 96.09
N ASP A 514 3.80 45.09 96.22
CA ASP A 514 2.97 46.06 95.49
C ASP A 514 3.01 45.76 93.99
N LYS A 515 1.85 45.63 93.34
CA LYS A 515 1.78 45.38 91.89
C LYS A 515 0.49 45.83 91.22
N ASP A 516 0.60 45.98 89.92
CA ASP A 516 -0.50 46.31 89.02
C ASP A 516 -0.47 45.36 87.82
N LEU A 517 -1.51 44.55 87.68
CA LEU A 517 -1.65 43.52 86.65
C LEU A 517 -2.83 43.82 85.75
N THR A 518 -2.70 43.58 84.45
CA THR A 518 -3.82 43.54 83.50
C THR A 518 -3.99 42.12 82.97
N TRP A 519 -5.11 41.48 83.28
CA TRP A 519 -5.48 40.16 82.79
C TRP A 519 -6.27 40.29 81.50
N HIS A 520 -5.72 39.76 80.40
CA HIS A 520 -6.37 39.72 79.08
C HIS A 520 -7.15 38.43 78.87
N ARG A 521 -6.61 37.33 79.39
CA ARG A 521 -7.27 36.02 79.38
C ARG A 521 -6.91 35.26 80.64
N CYS A 522 -7.88 34.57 81.21
CA CYS A 522 -7.62 33.47 82.13
C CYS A 522 -8.67 32.39 81.91
N SER A 523 -8.28 31.28 81.25
CA SER A 523 -9.15 30.13 80.99
C SER A 523 -8.65 28.88 81.69
N ILE A 524 -9.60 28.01 82.02
CA ILE A 524 -9.33 26.61 82.36
C ILE A 524 -10.21 25.71 81.50
N ARG A 525 -9.65 24.66 80.92
CA ARG A 525 -10.40 23.66 80.13
C ARG A 525 -9.92 22.25 80.44
N VAL A 526 -10.71 21.25 80.08
CA VAL A 526 -10.24 19.85 80.11
C VAL A 526 -9.10 19.69 79.10
N ALA A 527 -8.03 18.98 79.49
CA ALA A 527 -6.93 18.68 78.59
C ALA A 527 -7.33 17.67 77.52
N SER A 528 -6.86 17.87 76.28
CA SER A 528 -7.02 16.87 75.23
C SER A 528 -6.08 15.68 75.45
N ASP A 529 -6.43 14.50 74.93
CA ASP A 529 -5.56 13.31 75.00
C ASP A 529 -4.15 13.56 74.45
N ALA A 530 -4.03 14.43 73.44
CA ALA A 530 -2.75 14.83 72.87
C ALA A 530 -1.89 15.62 73.87
N GLU A 531 -2.49 16.52 74.65
CA GLU A 531 -1.80 17.29 75.70
C GLU A 531 -1.43 16.40 76.88
N VAL A 532 -2.34 15.51 77.31
CA VAL A 532 -2.06 14.50 78.35
C VAL A 532 -0.89 13.61 77.94
N LYS A 533 -0.88 13.13 76.69
CA LYS A 533 0.21 12.31 76.16
C LYS A 533 1.51 13.09 76.01
N ALA A 534 1.45 14.36 75.61
CA ALA A 534 2.62 15.23 75.51
C ALA A 534 3.16 15.66 76.88
N GLY A 535 2.39 15.51 77.96
CA GLY A 535 2.75 15.93 79.31
C GLY A 535 2.82 17.46 79.50
N ARG A 536 2.35 18.23 78.52
CA ARG A 536 2.31 19.71 78.53
C ARG A 536 1.13 20.21 77.70
N ALA A 537 0.68 21.43 77.96
CA ALA A 537 -0.28 22.11 77.09
C ALA A 537 0.37 22.33 75.70
N LEU A 538 -0.39 22.05 74.64
CA LEU A 538 0.10 22.19 73.27
C LEU A 538 -0.39 23.52 72.71
N GLU A 539 0.53 24.34 72.21
CA GLU A 539 0.17 25.53 71.44
C GLU A 539 -0.29 25.08 70.04
N VAL A 540 -1.58 24.78 69.90
CA VAL A 540 -2.15 24.07 68.73
C VAL A 540 -2.01 24.87 67.42
N SER A 541 -1.86 26.20 67.48
CA SER A 541 -1.88 27.06 66.27
C SER A 541 -0.55 27.07 65.49
N SER A 542 0.60 27.08 66.15
CA SER A 542 1.88 27.30 65.46
C SER A 542 2.32 26.11 64.59
N GLN A 543 2.11 24.88 65.08
CA GLN A 543 2.43 23.66 64.33
C GLN A 543 1.45 23.38 63.20
N ALA A 544 0.16 23.72 63.38
CA ALA A 544 -0.85 23.58 62.33
C ALA A 544 -0.58 24.57 61.18
N ILE A 545 -0.27 25.84 61.50
CA ILE A 545 0.07 26.87 60.52
C ILE A 545 1.32 26.47 59.73
N ALA A 546 2.39 26.01 60.39
CA ALA A 546 3.62 25.59 59.69
C ALA A 546 3.38 24.42 58.71
N ARG A 547 2.51 23.46 59.07
CA ARG A 547 2.11 22.35 58.19
C ARG A 547 1.24 22.80 57.02
N ILE A 548 0.34 23.76 57.23
CA ILE A 548 -0.49 24.34 56.17
C ILE A 548 0.39 25.08 55.15
N VAL A 549 1.31 25.93 55.61
CA VAL A 549 2.22 26.69 54.74
C VAL A 549 3.11 25.75 53.91
N THR A 550 3.62 24.68 54.51
CA THR A 550 4.44 23.68 53.80
C THR A 550 3.66 22.98 52.69
N GLU A 551 2.41 22.59 52.98
CA GLU A 551 1.51 21.96 52.00
C GLU A 551 1.15 22.93 50.86
N GLU A 552 0.77 24.17 51.19
CA GLU A 552 0.42 25.20 50.22
C GLU A 552 1.58 25.48 49.26
N THR A 553 2.80 25.59 49.79
CA THR A 553 4.02 25.77 48.98
C THR A 553 4.26 24.57 48.06
N THR A 554 3.99 23.35 48.55
CA THR A 554 4.15 22.12 47.74
C THR A 554 3.13 22.07 46.61
N ARG A 555 1.86 22.41 46.87
CA ARG A 555 0.81 22.47 45.85
C ARG A 555 1.08 23.54 44.80
N ALA A 556 1.51 24.73 45.21
CA ALA A 556 1.88 25.79 44.29
C ALA A 556 3.00 25.36 43.31
N ALA A 557 4.00 24.62 43.80
CA ALA A 557 5.06 24.08 42.96
C ALA A 557 4.55 23.02 41.97
N GLN A 558 3.64 22.15 42.40
CA GLN A 558 3.01 21.14 41.52
C GLN A 558 2.14 21.80 40.44
N ASP A 559 1.33 22.80 40.80
CA ASP A 559 0.50 23.53 39.85
C ASP A 559 1.35 24.31 38.83
N SER A 560 2.46 24.91 39.26
CA SER A 560 3.41 25.55 38.35
C SER A 560 4.03 24.56 37.36
N ALA A 561 4.44 23.37 37.83
CA ALA A 561 4.99 22.32 36.97
C ALA A 561 3.94 21.77 35.99
N LEU A 562 2.66 21.73 36.39
CA LEU A 562 1.57 21.36 35.50
C LEU A 562 1.32 22.45 34.45
N GLY A 563 1.32 23.73 34.84
CA GLY A 563 1.25 24.87 33.92
C GLY A 563 2.33 24.80 32.85
N ASP A 564 3.58 24.57 33.25
CA ASP A 564 4.70 24.40 32.32
C ASP A 564 4.50 23.23 31.35
N ARG A 565 3.95 22.10 31.83
CA ARG A 565 3.63 20.94 30.98
C ARG A 565 2.51 21.24 30.00
N ILE A 566 1.47 21.95 30.43
CA ILE A 566 0.35 22.37 29.57
C ILE A 566 0.89 23.29 28.47
N THR A 567 1.62 24.35 28.83
CA THR A 567 2.22 25.28 27.86
C THR A 567 3.14 24.59 26.85
N LYS A 568 3.98 23.64 27.29
CA LYS A 568 4.80 22.83 26.37
C LYS A 568 3.97 21.96 25.43
N THR A 569 2.88 21.38 25.94
CA THR A 569 2.00 20.53 25.13
C THR A 569 1.24 21.37 24.10
N GLU A 570 0.74 22.54 24.50
CA GLU A 570 0.10 23.51 23.60
C GLU A 570 1.08 23.99 22.51
N ALA A 571 2.32 24.34 22.88
CA ALA A 571 3.36 24.74 21.93
C ALA A 571 3.78 23.61 20.95
N GLN A 572 3.66 22.35 21.37
CA GLN A 572 3.91 21.19 20.50
C GLN A 572 2.73 20.89 19.57
N LEU A 573 1.50 21.20 20.00
CA LEU A 573 0.27 21.02 19.23
C LEU A 573 0.08 22.13 18.19
N ASP A 574 0.41 23.38 18.53
CA ASP A 574 0.29 24.53 17.62
C ASP A 574 1.47 24.66 16.63
N GLY A 575 2.51 23.84 16.79
CA GLY A 575 3.69 23.81 15.93
C GLY A 575 4.72 24.91 16.20
N SER A 576 4.55 25.74 17.23
CA SER A 576 5.54 26.75 17.65
C SER A 576 6.79 26.14 18.29
N GLN A 577 6.68 24.90 18.80
CA GLN A 577 7.80 24.11 19.29
C GLN A 577 7.84 22.76 18.56
N GLY A 578 9.02 22.38 18.07
CA GLY A 578 9.20 21.14 17.30
C GLY A 578 8.77 19.89 18.08
N SER A 579 7.70 19.25 17.62
CA SER A 579 7.28 17.93 18.10
C SER A 579 8.08 16.84 17.36
N GLN A 580 8.37 15.71 18.02
CA GLN A 580 8.97 14.54 17.34
C GLN A 580 8.13 14.06 16.16
N LEU A 581 6.81 14.26 16.21
CA LEU A 581 5.90 13.97 15.10
C LEU A 581 6.13 14.94 13.93
N LEU A 582 6.28 16.24 14.22
CA LEU A 582 6.56 17.25 13.19
C LEU A 582 7.90 16.99 12.50
N ALA A 583 8.93 16.62 13.26
CA ALA A 583 10.24 16.24 12.71
C ALA A 583 10.15 15.00 11.80
N ARG A 584 9.35 14.00 12.17
CA ARG A 584 9.11 12.81 11.32
C ARG A 584 8.35 13.14 10.04
N ILE A 585 7.33 14.01 10.13
CA ILE A 585 6.57 14.46 8.96
C ILE A 585 7.51 15.20 8.00
N GLN A 586 8.32 16.13 8.51
CA GLN A 586 9.28 16.88 7.69
C GLN A 586 10.34 15.97 7.05
N SER A 587 10.84 14.94 7.76
CA SER A 587 11.80 14.01 7.17
C SER A 587 11.19 13.15 6.08
N GLU A 588 9.95 12.67 6.28
CA GLU A 588 9.20 11.89 5.30
C GLU A 588 8.91 12.72 4.04
N GLU A 589 8.49 13.98 4.21
CA GLU A 589 8.23 14.89 3.10
C GLU A 589 9.51 15.21 2.32
N THR A 590 10.63 15.42 3.02
CA THR A 590 11.95 15.58 2.40
C THR A 590 12.37 14.34 1.61
N ALA A 591 12.13 13.13 2.14
CA ALA A 591 12.42 11.88 1.45
C ALA A 591 11.60 11.73 0.16
N ARG A 592 10.29 12.01 0.22
CA ARG A 592 9.40 11.96 -0.96
C ARG A 592 9.80 12.96 -2.04
N VAL A 593 10.22 14.16 -1.66
CA VAL A 593 10.74 15.17 -2.60
C VAL A 593 12.03 14.67 -3.27
N SER A 594 12.94 14.06 -2.50
CA SER A 594 14.19 13.48 -3.04
C SER A 594 13.91 12.35 -4.02
N ASP A 595 13.00 11.43 -3.69
CA ASP A 595 12.63 10.31 -4.56
C ASP A 595 11.99 10.79 -5.87
N THR A 596 11.11 11.80 -5.77
CA THR A 596 10.51 12.44 -6.94
C THR A 596 11.56 13.11 -7.82
N GLY A 597 12.54 13.79 -7.23
CA GLY A 597 13.67 14.40 -7.95
C GLY A 597 14.56 13.36 -8.65
N ALA A 598 14.81 12.22 -8.00
CA ALA A 598 15.54 11.09 -8.59
C ALA A 598 14.78 10.47 -9.76
N LEU A 599 13.45 10.31 -9.64
CA LEU A 599 12.60 9.81 -10.71
C LEU A 599 12.60 10.75 -11.92
N ALA A 600 12.43 12.06 -11.68
CA ALA A 600 12.50 13.08 -12.73
C ALA A 600 13.87 13.08 -13.44
N SER A 601 14.96 12.93 -12.69
CA SER A 601 16.31 12.83 -13.24
C SER A 601 16.50 11.58 -14.10
N ARG A 602 15.97 10.43 -13.67
CA ARG A 602 16.01 9.18 -14.45
C ARG A 602 15.22 9.31 -15.75
N THR A 603 14.04 9.92 -15.71
CA THR A 603 13.23 10.16 -16.92
C THR A 603 13.97 11.07 -17.90
N ALA A 604 14.57 12.17 -17.41
CA ALA A 604 15.37 13.07 -18.24
C ALA A 604 16.60 12.37 -18.87
N VAL A 605 17.27 11.48 -18.13
CA VAL A 605 18.39 10.68 -18.66
C VAL A 605 17.91 9.68 -19.72
N ILE A 606 16.74 9.07 -19.54
CA ILE A 606 16.17 8.14 -20.52
C ILE A 606 15.80 8.88 -21.83
N GLU A 607 15.14 10.03 -21.72
CA GLU A 607 14.79 10.89 -22.86
C GLU A 607 16.05 11.41 -23.58
N ALA A 608 17.09 11.80 -22.84
CA ALA A 608 18.38 12.16 -23.42
C ALA A 608 19.08 10.95 -24.08
N SER A 609 18.89 9.74 -23.55
CA SER A 609 19.53 8.52 -24.09
C SER A 609 18.90 7.98 -25.37
N SER A 610 17.63 8.29 -25.66
CA SER A 610 16.96 7.81 -26.87
C SER A 610 17.40 8.51 -28.16
N ASP A 611 18.10 9.65 -28.07
CA ASP A 611 18.52 10.47 -29.22
C ASP A 611 20.04 10.47 -29.50
N ILE A 612 20.85 9.65 -28.81
CA ILE A 612 22.33 9.72 -28.88
C ILE A 612 22.94 8.93 -30.04
N ALA A 613 22.35 8.96 -31.24
CA ALA A 613 23.14 8.67 -32.43
C ALA A 613 23.90 9.95 -32.79
N MET A 614 25.21 9.97 -32.56
CA MET A 614 26.03 11.16 -32.87
C MET A 614 26.08 11.47 -34.37
N ASN A 615 25.77 10.47 -35.18
CA ASN A 615 25.93 10.49 -36.62
C ASN A 615 24.53 10.56 -37.29
N LYS A 616 24.37 11.47 -38.25
CA LYS A 616 23.05 11.77 -38.84
C LYS A 616 22.58 10.61 -39.71
N ASN A 617 21.27 10.34 -39.70
CA ASN A 617 20.62 9.31 -40.52
C ASN A 617 21.26 7.92 -40.37
N ALA A 618 21.54 7.51 -39.13
CA ALA A 618 22.33 6.31 -38.83
C ALA A 618 21.64 4.97 -39.19
N ARG A 619 20.35 5.00 -39.51
CA ARG A 619 19.57 3.85 -40.03
C ARG A 619 19.21 3.99 -41.51
N PHE A 620 19.77 5.00 -42.19
CA PHE A 620 19.48 5.31 -43.59
C PHE A 620 17.97 5.45 -43.90
N THR A 621 17.19 5.91 -42.90
CA THR A 621 15.73 6.04 -42.97
C THR A 621 15.26 7.20 -43.84
N ALA A 622 16.08 8.23 -44.01
CA ALA A 622 15.73 9.33 -44.89
C ALA A 622 15.83 8.88 -46.36
N PRO A 623 14.75 9.01 -47.17
CA PRO A 623 14.82 8.70 -48.60
C PRO A 623 15.84 9.61 -49.28
N PHE A 624 16.69 9.05 -50.13
CA PHE A 624 17.67 9.82 -50.90
C PHE A 624 17.54 9.53 -52.39
N THR A 625 17.45 10.61 -53.17
CA THR A 625 17.47 10.60 -54.63
C THR A 625 18.88 10.96 -55.09
N GLY A 626 19.76 9.98 -55.27
CA GLY A 626 21.14 10.20 -55.70
C GLY A 626 22.14 9.19 -55.14
N SER A 627 23.41 9.58 -55.10
CA SER A 627 24.55 8.71 -54.76
C SER A 627 24.84 8.54 -53.27
N ALA A 628 24.12 9.22 -52.36
CA ALA A 628 24.29 9.04 -50.92
C ALA A 628 23.07 9.47 -50.08
N PRO A 629 22.84 8.83 -48.91
CA PRO A 629 21.84 9.27 -47.92
C PRO A 629 22.09 10.68 -47.40
N THR A 630 21.03 11.40 -47.04
CA THR A 630 21.14 12.74 -46.42
C THR A 630 22.07 12.71 -45.20
N GLY A 631 23.07 13.60 -45.20
CA GLY A 631 24.09 13.68 -44.15
C GLY A 631 25.31 12.77 -44.38
N TRP A 632 25.30 11.91 -45.40
CA TRP A 632 26.44 11.11 -45.84
C TRP A 632 26.92 11.62 -47.20
N ASN A 633 28.23 11.59 -47.41
CA ASN A 633 28.87 11.92 -48.67
C ASN A 633 29.40 10.63 -49.31
N PRO A 634 29.19 10.40 -50.61
CA PRO A 634 29.84 9.29 -51.28
C PRO A 634 31.35 9.55 -51.32
N TRP A 635 32.14 8.49 -51.20
CA TRP A 635 33.59 8.56 -51.34
C TRP A 635 34.10 7.31 -52.06
N GLY A 636 34.98 7.52 -53.04
CA GLY A 636 35.33 6.49 -54.01
C GLY A 636 34.35 6.42 -55.19
N GLY A 637 34.80 5.91 -56.33
CA GLY A 637 34.02 5.88 -57.57
C GLY A 637 34.90 5.77 -58.82
N GLY A 638 35.32 4.55 -59.15
CA GLY A 638 35.98 4.21 -60.41
C GLY A 638 35.52 2.82 -60.88
N ASN A 639 35.57 2.55 -62.18
CA ASN A 639 35.27 1.25 -62.82
C ASN A 639 33.87 0.64 -62.56
N GLY A 640 32.81 1.46 -62.44
CA GLY A 640 31.43 0.95 -62.45
C GLY A 640 30.86 0.54 -61.09
N SER A 641 31.58 0.72 -59.98
CA SER A 641 31.01 0.60 -58.64
C SER A 641 29.98 1.70 -58.36
N THR A 642 28.88 1.37 -57.68
CA THR A 642 27.76 2.30 -57.42
C THR A 642 27.27 2.25 -55.98
N VAL A 643 26.91 3.42 -55.42
CA VAL A 643 26.15 3.53 -54.16
C VAL A 643 24.75 4.03 -54.52
N THR A 644 23.73 3.23 -54.25
CA THR A 644 22.35 3.57 -54.56
C THR A 644 21.41 3.14 -53.44
N PRO A 645 20.19 3.69 -53.36
CA PRO A 645 19.12 3.05 -52.58
C PRO A 645 18.88 1.64 -53.13
N SER A 646 18.64 0.66 -52.25
CA SER A 646 18.21 -0.68 -52.69
C SER A 646 16.81 -0.61 -53.32
N THR A 647 16.68 -0.98 -54.59
CA THR A 647 15.36 -1.07 -55.27
C THR A 647 14.77 -2.47 -55.20
N THR A 648 15.58 -3.48 -54.91
CA THR A 648 15.23 -4.91 -55.02
C THR A 648 15.05 -5.61 -53.68
N ASN A 649 15.49 -5.01 -52.56
CA ASN A 649 15.43 -5.63 -51.25
C ASN A 649 14.97 -4.59 -50.19
N PRO A 650 13.65 -4.33 -50.05
CA PRO A 650 13.13 -3.53 -48.96
C PRO A 650 13.39 -4.29 -47.66
N GLY A 651 14.15 -3.70 -46.72
CA GLY A 651 14.43 -4.36 -45.45
C GLY A 651 13.12 -4.72 -44.71
N ARG A 652 13.15 -5.74 -43.85
CA ARG A 652 11.98 -6.23 -43.07
C ARG A 652 11.24 -5.14 -42.25
N ASN A 653 11.81 -3.95 -42.09
CA ASN A 653 11.25 -2.82 -41.34
C ASN A 653 10.80 -1.63 -42.21
N GLY A 654 10.65 -1.81 -43.53
CA GLY A 654 10.20 -0.73 -44.43
C GLY A 654 11.26 0.35 -44.72
N THR A 655 12.46 0.22 -44.16
CA THR A 655 13.62 1.03 -44.50
C THR A 655 14.31 0.51 -45.75
N VAL A 656 14.65 1.42 -46.67
CA VAL A 656 15.44 1.12 -47.87
C VAL A 656 16.93 1.12 -47.48
N PRO A 657 17.61 -0.03 -47.43
CA PRO A 657 19.04 -0.06 -47.11
C PRO A 657 19.86 0.61 -48.22
N VAL A 658 21.06 1.06 -47.88
CA VAL A 658 22.03 1.52 -48.88
C VAL A 658 22.65 0.31 -49.54
N TYR A 659 22.50 0.21 -50.86
CA TYR A 659 23.19 -0.79 -51.67
C TYR A 659 24.53 -0.23 -52.13
N MET A 660 25.60 -0.98 -51.92
CA MET A 660 26.93 -0.70 -52.44
C MET A 660 27.35 -1.86 -53.34
N HIS A 661 27.44 -1.60 -54.64
CA HIS A 661 27.96 -2.51 -55.65
C HIS A 661 29.44 -2.21 -55.90
N ARG A 662 30.31 -3.19 -55.70
CA ARG A 662 31.74 -3.09 -56.01
C ARG A 662 32.08 -3.90 -57.25
N VAL A 663 32.76 -3.27 -58.21
CA VAL A 663 33.36 -3.94 -59.37
C VAL A 663 34.90 -3.92 -59.26
N GLY A 664 35.50 -5.11 -59.17
CA GLY A 664 36.95 -5.31 -59.13
C GLY A 664 37.64 -4.55 -57.98
N ASN A 665 38.80 -3.93 -58.26
CA ASN A 665 39.68 -3.26 -57.27
C ASN A 665 39.27 -1.84 -56.89
N SER A 666 37.99 -1.52 -57.01
CA SER A 666 37.52 -0.15 -56.83
C SER A 666 37.05 0.07 -55.40
N ASN A 667 37.64 1.06 -54.73
CA ASN A 667 37.15 1.52 -53.43
C ASN A 667 35.83 2.28 -53.62
N ILE A 668 34.81 1.91 -52.86
CA ILE A 668 33.53 2.60 -52.79
C ILE A 668 33.07 2.72 -51.34
N GLY A 669 32.33 3.76 -51.01
CA GLY A 669 31.73 3.87 -49.69
C GLY A 669 30.96 5.17 -49.47
N LEU A 670 30.50 5.30 -48.24
CA LEU A 670 29.92 6.52 -47.69
C LEU A 670 30.80 7.03 -46.57
N LYS A 671 30.96 8.34 -46.47
CA LYS A 671 31.61 9.01 -45.34
C LYS A 671 30.66 10.01 -44.68
N GLN A 672 30.79 10.15 -43.37
CA GLN A 672 30.12 11.20 -42.61
C GLN A 672 31.12 11.84 -41.65
N ASP A 673 31.30 13.14 -41.78
CA ASP A 673 32.15 13.92 -40.89
C ASP A 673 31.32 14.30 -39.65
N LEU A 674 31.79 13.87 -38.48
CA LEU A 674 31.25 14.15 -37.16
C LEU A 674 32.19 15.15 -36.47
N GLU A 675 31.77 16.41 -36.43
CA GLU A 675 32.58 17.51 -35.91
C GLU A 675 32.59 17.50 -34.36
N ASN A 676 33.77 17.76 -33.77
CA ASN A 676 33.97 18.01 -32.34
C ASN A 676 33.50 16.91 -31.37
N ILE A 677 33.91 15.65 -31.60
CA ILE A 677 33.63 14.56 -30.64
C ILE A 677 34.59 14.68 -29.44
N PRO A 678 34.11 14.69 -28.17
CA PRO A 678 34.96 14.70 -26.99
C PRO A 678 35.92 13.48 -26.91
N ALA A 679 36.95 13.58 -26.06
CA ALA A 679 37.73 12.41 -25.70
C ALA A 679 36.86 11.46 -24.84
N GLY A 680 36.88 10.15 -25.12
CA GLY A 680 36.00 9.21 -24.46
C GLY A 680 35.89 7.86 -25.16
N TRP A 681 35.16 6.93 -24.55
CA TRP A 681 34.82 5.64 -25.16
C TRP A 681 33.55 5.78 -25.99
N TYR A 682 33.57 5.17 -27.18
CA TYR A 682 32.47 5.18 -28.14
C TYR A 682 32.17 3.76 -28.59
N VAL A 683 30.91 3.51 -28.92
CA VAL A 683 30.46 2.26 -29.53
C VAL A 683 30.08 2.51 -30.97
N ILE A 684 30.59 1.63 -31.83
CA ILE A 684 30.41 1.67 -33.28
C ILE A 684 29.60 0.46 -33.66
N GLU A 685 28.41 0.71 -34.21
CA GLU A 685 27.46 -0.34 -34.55
C GLU A 685 27.24 -0.37 -36.06
N ALA A 686 27.40 -1.54 -36.67
CA ALA A 686 27.13 -1.77 -38.08
C ALA A 686 26.10 -2.89 -38.21
N GLU A 687 25.14 -2.73 -39.10
CA GLU A 687 24.29 -3.83 -39.54
C GLU A 687 24.31 -3.89 -41.05
N VAL A 688 24.93 -4.96 -41.57
CA VAL A 688 25.24 -5.10 -42.99
C VAL A 688 24.85 -6.50 -43.43
N GLU A 689 24.29 -6.59 -44.62
CA GLU A 689 23.92 -7.83 -45.28
C GLU A 689 24.72 -7.96 -46.56
N GLN A 690 25.39 -9.09 -46.71
CA GLN A 690 26.10 -9.41 -47.94
C GLN A 690 25.15 -10.12 -48.90
N PHE A 691 25.17 -9.71 -50.17
CA PHE A 691 24.40 -10.33 -51.23
C PHE A 691 25.29 -11.20 -52.12
N GLU A 692 26.34 -10.62 -52.70
CA GLU A 692 27.30 -11.32 -53.54
C GLU A 692 28.75 -11.00 -53.12
N GLY A 693 29.67 -11.90 -53.48
CA GLY A 693 31.09 -11.78 -53.16
C GLY A 693 31.45 -12.25 -51.75
N ASN A 694 32.52 -11.68 -51.18
CA ASN A 694 33.06 -12.03 -49.86
C ASN A 694 33.13 -10.79 -48.95
N TRP A 695 33.23 -11.00 -47.63
CA TRP A 695 33.29 -9.88 -46.66
C TRP A 695 34.63 -9.13 -46.72
N GLN A 696 35.59 -9.60 -47.52
CA GLN A 696 36.90 -8.98 -47.65
C GLN A 696 36.80 -7.67 -48.44
N GLY A 697 37.52 -6.66 -47.95
CA GLY A 697 37.43 -5.30 -48.47
C GLY A 697 36.24 -4.50 -47.93
N SER A 698 35.29 -5.10 -47.19
CA SER A 698 34.14 -4.39 -46.63
C SER A 698 34.30 -4.18 -45.12
N GLY A 699 33.91 -3.01 -44.62
CA GLY A 699 34.07 -2.69 -43.21
C GLY A 699 33.76 -1.24 -42.85
N ILE A 700 33.90 -0.93 -41.56
CA ILE A 700 33.87 0.43 -41.04
C ILE A 700 35.29 0.92 -40.79
N TYR A 701 35.59 2.10 -41.28
CA TYR A 701 36.80 2.83 -40.93
C TYR A 701 36.46 4.11 -40.21
N ILE A 702 37.24 4.39 -39.17
CA ILE A 702 37.05 5.55 -38.30
C ILE A 702 38.36 6.31 -38.30
N ASP A 703 38.30 7.54 -38.78
CA ASP A 703 39.43 8.45 -38.82
C ASP A 703 39.28 9.48 -37.70
N PHE A 704 40.01 9.30 -36.59
CA PHE A 704 40.18 10.34 -35.58
C PHE A 704 41.39 11.17 -35.99
N TRP A 705 41.15 12.26 -36.74
CA TRP A 705 42.18 13.05 -37.41
C TRP A 705 43.49 13.15 -36.60
N TYR A 706 44.57 12.59 -37.17
CA TYR A 706 45.98 12.67 -36.73
C TYR A 706 46.48 11.77 -35.59
N ARG A 707 45.71 10.85 -35.00
CA ARG A 707 46.25 10.05 -33.86
C ARG A 707 45.92 8.56 -33.86
N GLU A 708 44.67 8.16 -34.00
CA GLU A 708 44.27 6.76 -33.86
C GLU A 708 43.19 6.45 -34.89
N ASN A 709 43.44 5.51 -35.81
CA ASN A 709 42.44 5.11 -36.80
C ASN A 709 42.01 3.69 -36.52
N TYR A 710 40.70 3.46 -36.45
CA TYR A 710 40.15 2.15 -36.18
C TYR A 710 39.59 1.52 -37.46
N LYS A 711 39.87 0.23 -37.61
CA LYS A 711 39.52 -0.57 -38.79
C LYS A 711 38.70 -1.77 -38.32
N ILE A 712 37.42 -1.77 -38.67
CA ILE A 712 36.49 -2.86 -38.39
C ILE A 712 36.21 -3.55 -39.72
N GLY A 713 37.10 -4.46 -40.12
CA GLY A 713 36.90 -5.26 -41.33
C GLY A 713 35.90 -6.38 -41.06
N PHE A 714 34.86 -6.51 -41.88
CA PHE A 714 33.81 -7.50 -41.64
C PHE A 714 34.26 -8.94 -41.91
N GLY A 715 35.30 -9.13 -42.72
CA GLY A 715 35.88 -10.45 -42.99
C GLY A 715 36.81 -10.98 -41.88
N ASN A 716 37.31 -10.11 -41.00
CA ASN A 716 38.33 -10.45 -39.98
C ASN A 716 37.98 -10.00 -38.55
N THR A 717 36.93 -9.21 -38.36
CA THR A 717 36.41 -8.83 -37.04
C THR A 717 35.19 -9.69 -36.71
N PRO A 718 35.18 -10.39 -35.56
CA PRO A 718 33.99 -11.12 -35.12
C PRO A 718 32.77 -10.18 -35.04
N ASP A 719 31.61 -10.68 -35.46
CA ASP A 719 30.33 -9.99 -35.25
C ASP A 719 29.84 -10.17 -33.79
N ILE A 720 28.67 -9.64 -33.43
CA ILE A 720 28.14 -9.75 -32.05
C ILE A 720 27.85 -11.21 -31.63
N ASN A 721 27.78 -12.14 -32.58
CA ASN A 721 27.61 -13.57 -32.33
C ASN A 721 28.96 -14.32 -32.35
N ASP A 722 30.07 -13.58 -32.26
CA ASP A 722 31.45 -14.06 -32.35
C ASP A 722 31.77 -14.81 -33.66
N PHE A 723 30.97 -14.61 -34.72
CA PHE A 723 31.22 -15.28 -36.01
C PHE A 723 32.30 -14.52 -36.77
N THR A 724 33.32 -15.23 -37.27
CA THR A 724 34.41 -14.66 -38.10
C THR A 724 34.54 -15.51 -39.36
N TYR A 725 33.75 -15.19 -40.38
CA TYR A 725 33.74 -15.92 -41.64
C TYR A 725 33.80 -14.95 -42.80
N SER A 726 34.74 -15.19 -43.72
CA SER A 726 34.95 -14.37 -44.92
C SER A 726 34.32 -14.95 -46.18
N GLY A 727 33.82 -16.19 -46.16
CA GLY A 727 33.30 -16.84 -47.37
C GLY A 727 31.95 -16.27 -47.84
N PRO A 728 31.57 -16.59 -49.09
CA PRO A 728 30.32 -16.10 -49.69
C PRO A 728 29.11 -16.65 -48.95
N GLY A 729 28.22 -15.76 -48.50
CA GLY A 729 26.97 -16.14 -47.87
C GLY A 729 26.01 -14.97 -47.68
N TYR A 730 24.72 -15.21 -47.96
CA TYR A 730 23.62 -14.27 -47.76
C TYR A 730 23.28 -14.09 -46.28
N ASN A 731 24.22 -13.54 -45.51
CA ASN A 731 24.06 -13.39 -44.08
C ASN A 731 23.99 -11.90 -43.73
N ARG A 732 22.93 -11.52 -43.02
CA ARG A 732 22.87 -10.25 -42.31
C ARG A 732 23.62 -10.39 -41.00
N ARG A 733 24.52 -9.45 -40.73
CA ARG A 733 25.45 -9.51 -39.60
C ARG A 733 25.53 -8.16 -38.93
N THR A 734 25.78 -8.20 -37.62
CA THR A 734 25.78 -7.01 -36.78
C THR A 734 27.10 -6.94 -36.03
N TRP A 735 27.77 -5.81 -36.12
CA TRP A 735 28.99 -5.53 -35.36
C TRP A 735 28.70 -4.48 -34.32
N SER A 736 29.31 -4.63 -33.15
CA SER A 736 29.30 -3.63 -32.10
C SER A 736 30.70 -3.61 -31.47
N VAL A 737 31.45 -2.54 -31.74
CA VAL A 737 32.87 -2.44 -31.36
C VAL A 737 33.07 -1.21 -30.48
N LEU A 738 33.76 -1.42 -29.37
CA LEU A 738 34.14 -0.36 -28.44
C LEU A 738 35.47 0.25 -28.92
N VAL A 739 35.50 1.56 -29.15
CA VAL A 739 36.68 2.33 -29.57
C VAL A 739 36.92 3.49 -28.62
N TYR A 740 38.18 3.92 -28.46
CA TYR A 740 38.52 5.05 -27.60
C TYR A 740 38.99 6.22 -28.46
N ASN A 741 38.46 7.41 -28.18
CA ASN A 741 38.96 8.65 -28.75
C ASN A 741 39.84 9.35 -27.71
N SER A 742 41.14 9.48 -27.97
CA SER A 742 42.09 10.04 -27.02
C SER A 742 42.18 11.57 -27.03
N ALA A 743 41.52 12.27 -27.95
CA ALA A 743 41.53 13.73 -28.05
C ALA A 743 40.20 14.29 -28.59
N GLN A 744 39.91 15.56 -28.31
CA GLN A 744 38.79 16.24 -28.95
C GLN A 744 39.17 16.57 -30.40
N THR A 745 38.72 15.75 -31.34
CA THR A 745 39.06 15.86 -32.77
C THR A 745 37.80 15.67 -33.62
N ASN A 746 37.91 16.06 -34.89
CA ASN A 746 36.91 15.67 -35.88
C ASN A 746 37.05 14.17 -36.16
N LEU A 747 35.93 13.49 -36.23
CA LEU A 747 35.84 12.08 -36.59
C LEU A 747 35.20 11.96 -37.97
N SER A 748 35.83 11.23 -38.88
CA SER A 748 35.17 10.80 -40.11
C SER A 748 34.80 9.32 -39.99
N LEU A 749 33.50 9.01 -40.10
CA LEU A 749 32.97 7.65 -40.13
C LEU A 749 32.82 7.20 -41.59
N HIS A 750 33.48 6.12 -41.97
CA HIS A 750 33.44 5.57 -43.32
C HIS A 750 32.79 4.17 -43.31
N ALA A 751 31.69 4.02 -44.04
CA ALA A 751 31.15 2.72 -44.43
C ALA A 751 31.74 2.35 -45.78
N MET A 752 32.60 1.33 -45.85
CA MET A 752 33.37 1.01 -47.06
C MET A 752 33.04 -0.36 -47.64
N GLY A 753 33.18 -0.45 -48.96
CA GLY A 753 33.32 -1.68 -49.74
C GLY A 753 34.54 -1.58 -50.67
N GLY A 754 35.37 -2.63 -50.70
CA GLY A 754 36.52 -2.75 -51.60
C GLY A 754 37.86 -2.22 -51.11
N TRP A 755 37.97 -1.80 -49.85
CA TRP A 755 39.21 -1.20 -49.36
C TRP A 755 40.28 -2.24 -49.02
N GLU A 756 41.47 -2.09 -49.63
CA GLU A 756 42.60 -3.01 -49.46
C GLU A 756 43.00 -3.25 -47.99
N ALA A 757 42.85 -2.24 -47.13
CA ALA A 757 43.17 -2.38 -45.71
C ALA A 757 42.22 -3.31 -44.92
N PHE A 758 41.12 -3.76 -45.53
CA PHE A 758 40.23 -4.80 -44.99
C PHE A 758 40.47 -6.19 -45.62
N GLY A 759 41.67 -6.41 -46.18
CA GLY A 759 42.10 -7.74 -46.66
C GLY A 759 41.51 -8.15 -48.01
N PHE A 760 41.29 -7.17 -48.89
CA PHE A 760 40.71 -7.32 -50.23
C PHE A 760 41.44 -8.35 -51.12
N ASP A 761 40.69 -9.13 -51.91
CA ASP A 761 41.20 -10.22 -52.77
C ASP A 761 40.98 -10.02 -54.28
N GLY A 762 40.45 -8.87 -54.72
CA GLY A 762 40.15 -8.62 -56.13
C GLY A 762 38.71 -8.91 -56.56
N SER A 763 37.91 -9.58 -55.73
CA SER A 763 36.55 -10.00 -56.11
C SER A 763 35.55 -8.83 -56.15
N SER A 764 34.47 -8.94 -56.93
CA SER A 764 33.32 -8.03 -56.80
C SER A 764 32.52 -8.36 -55.53
N SER A 765 31.88 -7.37 -54.91
CA SER A 765 31.08 -7.58 -53.69
C SER A 765 29.88 -6.65 -53.63
N ASP A 766 28.76 -7.19 -53.17
CA ASP A 766 27.52 -6.46 -53.00
C ASP A 766 27.11 -6.46 -51.54
N THR A 767 26.93 -5.27 -50.97
CA THR A 767 26.53 -5.11 -49.57
C THR A 767 25.33 -4.18 -49.43
N TYR A 768 24.40 -4.57 -48.58
CA TYR A 768 23.26 -3.77 -48.13
C TYR A 768 23.53 -3.29 -46.71
N TRP A 769 23.62 -1.98 -46.53
CA TRP A 769 23.84 -1.33 -45.24
C TRP A 769 22.50 -0.90 -44.65
N HIS A 770 22.14 -1.53 -43.54
CA HIS A 770 20.90 -1.25 -42.81
C HIS A 770 21.13 -0.23 -41.69
N ARG A 771 22.33 -0.25 -41.09
CA ARG A 771 22.68 0.63 -39.97
C ARG A 771 24.18 0.88 -39.90
N CYS A 772 24.57 2.11 -39.59
CA CYS A 772 25.93 2.48 -39.24
C CYS A 772 25.86 3.62 -38.22
N VAL A 773 26.17 3.35 -36.95
CA VAL A 773 26.00 4.28 -35.81
C VAL A 773 27.30 4.48 -35.05
N VAL A 774 27.56 5.73 -34.62
CA VAL A 774 28.50 6.05 -33.53
C VAL A 774 27.71 6.61 -32.35
N ARG A 775 27.95 6.11 -31.14
CA ARG A 775 27.40 6.65 -29.89
C ARG A 775 28.43 6.62 -28.76
N PRO A 776 28.32 7.47 -27.73
CA PRO A 776 29.10 7.31 -26.51
C PRO A 776 28.87 5.93 -25.88
N ALA A 777 29.92 5.34 -25.32
CA ALA A 777 29.83 4.10 -24.57
C ALA A 777 29.24 4.34 -23.18
N THR A 778 28.43 3.41 -22.71
CA THR A 778 27.91 3.42 -21.33
C THR A 778 28.97 2.95 -20.33
N ASP A 779 28.84 3.32 -19.05
CA ASP A 779 29.76 2.87 -17.99
C ASP A 779 29.88 1.33 -17.92
N GLY A 780 28.79 0.61 -18.18
CA GLY A 780 28.78 -0.85 -18.25
C GLY A 780 29.66 -1.40 -19.37
N GLU A 781 29.61 -0.79 -20.55
CA GLU A 781 30.43 -1.16 -21.71
C GLU A 781 31.91 -0.82 -21.49
N ILE A 782 32.19 0.33 -20.88
CA ILE A 782 33.55 0.76 -20.51
C ILE A 782 34.15 -0.22 -19.49
N LYS A 783 33.41 -0.55 -18.43
CA LYS A 783 33.86 -1.48 -17.39
C LYS A 783 34.01 -2.90 -17.92
N GLY A 784 33.09 -3.33 -18.78
CA GLY A 784 33.13 -4.64 -19.45
C GLY A 784 34.18 -4.74 -20.55
N LYS A 785 34.74 -3.61 -21.02
CA LYS A 785 35.65 -3.52 -22.18
C LYS A 785 35.09 -4.18 -23.45
N LYS A 786 33.77 -4.28 -23.54
CA LYS A 786 33.03 -4.88 -24.66
C LYS A 786 31.77 -4.06 -24.85
N ALA A 787 31.43 -3.74 -26.10
CA ALA A 787 30.15 -3.14 -26.40
C ALA A 787 29.04 -4.16 -26.09
N LEU A 788 28.03 -3.73 -25.33
CA LEU A 788 26.92 -4.58 -24.91
C LEU A 788 25.86 -4.51 -26.00
N ASP A 789 25.28 -5.64 -26.36
CA ASP A 789 24.09 -5.63 -27.20
C ASP A 789 22.91 -5.01 -26.41
N SER A 790 21.88 -4.55 -27.12
CA SER A 790 20.68 -3.98 -26.48
C SER A 790 20.02 -4.94 -25.48
N THR A 791 20.24 -6.24 -25.63
CA THR A 791 19.74 -7.30 -24.75
C THR A 791 20.53 -7.38 -23.44
N GLY A 792 21.86 -7.27 -23.49
CA GLY A 792 22.74 -7.25 -22.31
C GLY A 792 22.54 -6.03 -21.42
N ASN A 793 22.14 -4.89 -22.01
CA ASN A 793 21.78 -3.68 -21.27
C ASN A 793 20.43 -3.84 -20.53
N LEU A 794 19.51 -4.63 -21.09
CA LEU A 794 18.26 -5.00 -20.41
C LEU A 794 18.56 -5.95 -19.24
N THR A 795 19.40 -6.96 -19.45
CA THR A 795 19.82 -7.90 -18.38
C THR A 795 20.52 -7.18 -17.24
N ALA A 796 21.46 -6.27 -17.50
CA ALA A 796 22.16 -5.52 -16.45
C ALA A 796 21.21 -4.59 -15.64
N ARG A 797 20.24 -3.96 -16.31
CA ARG A 797 19.21 -3.14 -15.64
C ARG A 797 18.24 -3.99 -14.83
N VAL A 798 17.84 -5.14 -15.34
CA VAL A 798 16.98 -6.10 -14.62
C VAL A 798 17.72 -6.66 -13.42
N THR A 799 18.97 -7.08 -13.52
CA THR A 799 19.75 -7.58 -12.39
C THR A 799 20.00 -6.52 -11.30
N THR A 800 20.24 -5.26 -11.69
CA THR A 800 20.40 -4.16 -10.72
C THR A 800 19.06 -3.84 -10.03
N THR A 801 17.95 -3.89 -10.77
CA THR A 801 16.59 -3.67 -10.24
C THR A 801 16.16 -4.85 -9.37
N GLU A 802 16.44 -6.09 -9.76
CA GLU A 802 16.19 -7.30 -8.98
C GLU A 802 17.04 -7.31 -7.70
N SER A 803 18.29 -6.85 -7.74
CA SER A 803 19.14 -6.73 -6.55
C SER A 803 18.64 -5.63 -5.60
N ALA A 804 18.11 -4.53 -6.15
CA ALA A 804 17.49 -3.47 -5.36
C ALA A 804 16.14 -3.90 -4.77
N VAL A 805 15.31 -4.62 -5.53
CA VAL A 805 14.02 -5.19 -5.09
C VAL A 805 14.22 -6.35 -4.12
N SER A 806 15.26 -7.16 -4.29
CA SER A 806 15.65 -8.22 -3.36
C SER A 806 16.18 -7.65 -2.04
N ASN A 807 16.97 -6.57 -2.08
CA ASN A 807 17.36 -5.84 -0.86
C ASN A 807 16.19 -5.09 -0.23
N LEU A 808 15.25 -4.56 -1.03
CA LEU A 808 14.02 -3.96 -0.50
C LEU A 808 13.23 -5.05 0.22
N ASN A 809 12.87 -6.14 -0.47
CA ASN A 809 12.13 -7.28 0.09
C ASN A 809 12.85 -7.92 1.28
N GLY A 810 14.18 -7.94 1.32
CA GLY A 810 14.97 -8.39 2.46
C GLY A 810 14.90 -7.46 3.68
N ARG A 811 14.65 -6.15 3.47
CA ARG A 811 14.46 -5.16 4.55
C ARG A 811 12.97 -4.91 4.86
N THR A 812 12.06 -5.13 3.93
CA THR A 812 10.60 -5.02 4.12
C THR A 812 9.91 -6.33 4.52
N ALA A 813 10.59 -7.49 4.53
CA ALA A 813 10.03 -8.73 5.10
C ALA A 813 9.94 -8.77 6.64
N ALA A 814 10.01 -7.60 7.30
CA ALA A 814 9.63 -7.44 8.70
C ALA A 814 8.38 -6.56 8.84
N PHE A 815 7.33 -6.86 8.07
CA PHE A 815 6.00 -6.35 8.39
C PHE A 815 5.31 -7.29 9.37
N TRP A 816 5.00 -6.75 10.55
CA TRP A 816 4.11 -7.39 11.51
C TRP A 816 2.67 -7.20 11.03
N GLU A 817 2.12 -8.19 10.34
CA GLU A 817 0.70 -8.25 10.02
C GLU A 817 -0.04 -8.92 11.17
N VAL A 818 -0.77 -8.13 11.97
CA VAL A 818 -1.72 -8.66 12.96
C VAL A 818 -3.09 -8.74 12.29
N VAL A 819 -3.39 -9.86 11.63
CA VAL A 819 -4.77 -10.17 11.20
C VAL A 819 -5.52 -10.74 12.38
N ALA A 820 -6.15 -9.86 13.17
CA ALA A 820 -7.07 -10.27 14.21
C ALA A 820 -8.51 -10.30 13.67
N VAL A 821 -8.95 -11.43 13.08
CA VAL A 821 -10.38 -11.82 13.11
C VAL A 821 -10.52 -13.35 12.99
N ALA A 822 -11.06 -14.02 14.02
CA ALA A 822 -12.20 -14.97 13.97
C ALA A 822 -12.21 -15.99 15.15
N GLY A 823 -13.34 -16.03 15.88
CA GLY A 823 -13.85 -17.17 16.67
C GLY A 823 -13.16 -17.47 18.01
N ASN A 824 -13.71 -16.97 19.13
CA ASN A 824 -13.36 -17.27 20.54
C ASN A 824 -12.37 -16.32 21.26
N ASN A 825 -12.22 -15.06 20.84
CA ASN A 825 -11.50 -14.01 21.59
C ASN A 825 -10.03 -14.31 21.96
N ARG A 826 -9.32 -15.20 21.24
CA ARG A 826 -7.89 -15.48 21.50
C ARG A 826 -7.03 -15.09 20.31
N ALA A 827 -6.21 -14.06 20.48
CA ALA A 827 -5.17 -13.72 19.50
C ALA A 827 -4.05 -14.76 19.59
N GLN A 828 -3.68 -15.35 18.45
CA GLN A 828 -2.55 -16.28 18.35
C GLN A 828 -1.44 -15.63 17.52
N LEU A 829 -0.21 -15.64 18.04
CA LEU A 829 0.98 -15.16 17.34
C LEU A 829 1.89 -16.37 17.02
N MET A 830 2.09 -16.67 15.73
CA MET A 830 3.01 -17.71 15.28
C MET A 830 4.20 -17.07 14.57
N ILE A 831 5.41 -17.23 15.12
CA ILE A 831 6.66 -16.77 14.49
C ILE A 831 7.39 -18.00 13.92
N ARG A 832 7.64 -18.01 12.61
CA ARG A 832 8.35 -19.10 11.91
C ARG A 832 9.31 -18.53 10.87
N ALA A 833 10.51 -19.11 10.74
CA ALA A 833 11.45 -18.80 9.66
C ALA A 833 11.34 -19.87 8.55
N ASP A 834 10.84 -19.48 7.38
CA ASP A 834 10.64 -20.37 6.22
C ASP A 834 11.93 -20.59 5.42
N ALA A 835 12.78 -19.56 5.32
CA ALA A 835 14.03 -19.59 4.56
C ALA A 835 15.06 -20.65 5.02
N ASN A 836 14.94 -21.18 6.26
CA ASN A 836 15.86 -22.16 6.83
C ASN A 836 15.21 -23.52 7.15
N GLY A 837 14.13 -23.89 6.45
CA GLY A 837 13.53 -25.22 6.61
C GLY A 837 12.96 -25.50 8.01
N ARG A 838 12.39 -24.46 8.65
CA ARG A 838 11.89 -24.47 10.05
C ARG A 838 12.97 -24.42 11.14
N ALA A 839 14.17 -23.91 10.85
CA ALA A 839 15.11 -23.57 11.90
C ALA A 839 14.51 -22.55 12.90
N GLY A 840 14.95 -22.61 14.15
CA GLY A 840 14.42 -21.83 15.26
C GLY A 840 14.43 -20.30 15.02
N VAL A 841 13.59 -19.60 15.78
CA VAL A 841 13.49 -18.14 15.77
C VAL A 841 14.29 -17.59 16.95
N ASP A 842 15.26 -16.72 16.68
CA ASP A 842 15.99 -15.98 17.71
C ASP A 842 15.28 -14.65 18.00
N ILE A 843 14.89 -14.44 19.26
CA ILE A 843 14.39 -13.15 19.75
C ILE A 843 15.50 -12.50 20.57
N VAL A 844 16.11 -11.44 20.03
CA VAL A 844 17.25 -10.75 20.66
C VAL A 844 16.75 -9.48 21.36
N GLY A 845 16.77 -9.47 22.69
CA GLY A 845 16.32 -8.34 23.54
C GLY A 845 15.61 -8.80 24.82
N ASP A 846 15.08 -7.86 25.58
CA ASP A 846 14.24 -8.15 26.75
C ASP A 846 12.85 -8.61 26.30
N VAL A 847 12.42 -9.80 26.76
CA VAL A 847 11.10 -10.36 26.45
C VAL A 847 10.27 -10.39 27.74
N LEU A 848 9.21 -9.57 27.79
CA LEU A 848 8.23 -9.58 28.87
C LEU A 848 6.94 -10.26 28.38
N ILE A 849 6.55 -11.34 29.06
CA ILE A 849 5.26 -12.01 28.84
C ILE A 849 4.41 -11.78 30.08
N SER A 850 3.32 -11.02 29.93
CA SER A 850 2.35 -10.80 31.01
C SER A 850 1.28 -11.89 30.95
N GLY A 851 1.45 -12.97 31.70
CA GLY A 851 0.54 -14.12 31.77
C GLY A 851 1.26 -15.45 31.92
N ASP A 852 0.53 -16.55 31.69
CA ASP A 852 1.09 -17.91 31.77
C ASP A 852 1.96 -18.24 30.54
N LEU A 853 3.17 -18.73 30.79
CA LEU A 853 4.06 -19.26 29.77
C LEU A 853 4.01 -20.80 29.79
N PHE A 854 3.37 -21.39 28.77
CA PHE A 854 3.38 -22.84 28.57
C PHE A 854 4.44 -23.22 27.52
N VAL A 855 5.46 -23.98 27.93
CA VAL A 855 6.52 -24.48 27.04
C VAL A 855 6.43 -25.99 26.95
N THR A 856 6.17 -26.52 25.75
CA THR A 856 6.10 -27.98 25.50
C THR A 856 7.46 -28.64 25.34
N GLY A 857 8.52 -27.84 25.14
CA GLY A 857 9.91 -28.28 25.02
C GLY A 857 10.78 -27.93 26.24
N SER A 858 12.10 -27.99 26.06
CA SER A 858 13.06 -27.63 27.11
C SER A 858 13.27 -26.12 27.21
N VAL A 859 13.35 -25.59 28.43
CA VAL A 859 13.79 -24.22 28.70
C VAL A 859 15.24 -24.27 29.18
N ASN A 860 16.15 -23.59 28.46
CA ASN A 860 17.57 -23.53 28.82
C ASN A 860 17.94 -22.08 29.14
N THR A 861 18.14 -21.75 30.41
CA THR A 861 18.40 -20.39 30.88
C THR A 861 19.81 -20.26 31.46
N ARG A 862 20.46 -19.11 31.26
CA ARG A 862 21.77 -18.81 31.91
C ARG A 862 21.59 -18.37 33.37
N ALA A 863 20.52 -17.66 33.67
CA ALA A 863 20.17 -17.20 35.01
C ALA A 863 18.65 -17.18 35.14
N MET A 864 18.12 -17.76 36.21
CA MET A 864 16.74 -17.59 36.63
C MET A 864 16.75 -16.75 37.91
N ALA A 865 15.88 -15.75 38.01
CA ALA A 865 15.78 -14.94 39.21
C ALA A 865 15.39 -15.82 40.41
N ASN A 866 15.94 -15.52 41.58
CA ASN A 866 15.59 -16.23 42.81
C ASN A 866 14.06 -16.14 43.04
N SER A 867 13.41 -17.26 43.37
CA SER A 867 11.94 -17.39 43.49
C SER A 867 11.11 -17.36 42.19
N SER A 868 11.72 -17.43 41.00
CA SER A 868 10.99 -17.52 39.72
C SER A 868 10.39 -18.89 39.40
N ILE A 869 10.76 -19.94 40.15
CA ILE A 869 10.09 -21.25 40.13
C ILE A 869 9.39 -21.40 41.48
N SER A 870 8.06 -21.26 41.49
CA SER A 870 7.26 -21.34 42.71
C SER A 870 6.88 -22.77 43.10
N ASN A 871 7.07 -23.75 42.20
CA ASN A 871 6.70 -25.15 42.42
C ASN A 871 7.90 -26.07 42.26
N ALA A 872 8.56 -26.37 43.38
CA ALA A 872 9.44 -27.54 43.50
C ALA A 872 8.63 -28.82 43.19
N VAL A 873 9.30 -29.85 42.63
CA VAL A 873 8.67 -31.15 42.38
C VAL A 873 8.17 -31.70 43.72
N SER A 874 6.85 -31.75 43.87
CA SER A 874 6.18 -32.27 45.07
C SER A 874 5.29 -33.42 44.69
N THR A 875 5.50 -34.58 45.30
CA THR A 875 4.55 -35.70 45.27
C THR A 875 3.77 -35.68 46.58
N VAL A 876 2.44 -35.65 46.49
CA VAL A 876 1.55 -35.80 47.63
C VAL A 876 0.91 -37.18 47.54
N GLN A 877 1.27 -38.08 48.45
CA GLN A 877 0.64 -39.39 48.54
C GLN A 877 -0.45 -39.37 49.62
N LEU A 878 -1.68 -39.72 49.22
CA LEU A 878 -2.82 -39.80 50.13
C LEU A 878 -2.94 -41.20 50.72
N GLY A 879 -2.32 -41.40 51.89
CA GLY A 879 -2.65 -42.51 52.79
C GLY A 879 -2.00 -43.85 52.43
N PHE A 880 -1.07 -44.33 53.26
CA PHE A 880 -0.66 -45.74 53.23
C PHE A 880 -0.46 -46.29 54.66
N ARG A 881 -0.59 -47.60 54.81
CA ARG A 881 -0.53 -48.28 56.12
C ARG A 881 0.78 -49.04 56.28
N ALA A 882 1.63 -48.61 57.21
CA ALA A 882 2.86 -49.33 57.57
C ALA A 882 2.53 -50.43 58.60
N THR A 883 2.96 -51.68 58.34
CA THR A 883 2.52 -52.86 59.10
C THR A 883 3.69 -53.68 59.62
N ALA A 884 3.72 -53.99 60.93
CA ALA A 884 4.63 -54.99 61.49
C ALA A 884 3.84 -56.22 62.01
N SER A 885 4.02 -57.39 61.37
CA SER A 885 3.39 -58.66 61.75
C SER A 885 4.43 -59.76 61.97
N GLY A 886 4.39 -60.41 63.14
CA GLY A 886 5.31 -61.48 63.53
C GLY A 886 5.40 -61.68 65.06
N PRO A 887 5.90 -62.85 65.53
CA PRO A 887 6.17 -63.09 66.95
C PRO A 887 7.49 -62.42 67.37
N GLN A 888 7.48 -61.68 68.49
CA GLN A 888 8.59 -60.97 69.16
C GLN A 888 9.62 -60.23 68.27
N PHE A 889 9.64 -58.89 68.38
CA PHE A 889 10.54 -57.94 67.70
C PHE A 889 10.60 -58.12 66.17
N THR A 890 9.58 -57.63 65.48
CA THR A 890 9.58 -57.52 64.01
C THR A 890 9.73 -56.04 63.64
N VAL A 891 10.73 -55.75 62.82
CA VAL A 891 10.92 -54.45 62.19
C VAL A 891 10.46 -54.57 60.74
N THR A 892 9.37 -53.89 60.39
CA THR A 892 8.95 -53.77 58.98
C THR A 892 9.25 -52.38 58.47
N ARG A 893 9.85 -52.33 57.28
CA ARG A 893 10.12 -51.08 56.56
C ARG A 893 9.11 -50.92 55.44
N THR A 894 8.47 -49.76 55.38
CA THR A 894 7.53 -49.40 54.32
C THR A 894 7.92 -48.05 53.75
N ASN A 895 7.92 -47.96 52.42
CA ASN A 895 8.34 -46.76 51.70
C ASN A 895 7.13 -45.97 51.24
N SER A 896 7.24 -44.63 51.26
CA SER A 896 6.33 -43.76 50.51
C SER A 896 6.57 -43.90 48.99
N GLU A 897 5.69 -43.29 48.19
CA GLU A 897 5.98 -42.98 46.80
C GLU A 897 7.31 -42.23 46.69
N ALA A 898 8.07 -42.60 45.67
CA ALA A 898 9.41 -42.08 45.46
C ALA A 898 9.40 -40.97 44.41
N ILE A 899 10.05 -39.84 44.71
CA ILE A 899 10.30 -38.79 43.73
C ILE A 899 11.55 -39.17 42.95
N THR A 900 11.44 -39.24 41.62
CA THR A 900 12.58 -39.49 40.73
C THR A 900 12.81 -38.30 39.81
N PHE A 901 14.03 -37.79 39.76
CA PHE A 901 14.41 -36.66 38.91
C PHE A 901 15.85 -36.78 38.39
N GLY A 902 16.14 -36.14 37.26
CA GLY A 902 17.49 -36.03 36.73
C GLY A 902 18.24 -34.91 37.44
N TYR A 903 19.38 -35.24 38.06
CA TYR A 903 20.20 -34.30 38.80
C TYR A 903 21.50 -33.98 38.07
N THR A 904 21.89 -32.71 37.97
CA THR A 904 23.08 -32.27 37.20
C THR A 904 24.31 -31.99 38.07
N GLY A 905 24.19 -32.08 39.40
CA GLY A 905 25.27 -31.87 40.38
C GLY A 905 25.02 -30.69 41.32
N GLY A 906 25.66 -30.67 42.50
CA GLY A 906 25.52 -29.59 43.50
C GLY A 906 25.09 -30.06 44.90
N ARG A 907 24.53 -29.16 45.71
CA ARG A 907 23.83 -29.51 46.96
C ARG A 907 22.33 -29.33 46.79
N MET A 908 21.56 -30.21 47.39
CA MET A 908 20.12 -30.25 47.33
C MET A 908 19.55 -30.31 48.74
N ARG A 909 18.56 -29.47 49.02
CA ARG A 909 17.76 -29.52 50.23
C ARG A 909 16.50 -30.33 49.94
N VAL A 910 16.18 -31.25 50.83
CA VAL A 910 14.96 -32.05 50.74
C VAL A 910 14.17 -31.85 52.01
N ASP A 911 12.96 -31.32 51.87
CA ASP A 911 12.00 -31.15 52.95
C ASP A 911 10.96 -32.26 52.88
N ALA A 912 10.68 -32.85 54.04
CA ALA A 912 9.69 -33.90 54.23
C ALA A 912 8.64 -33.44 55.23
N GLN A 913 7.37 -33.64 54.88
CA GLN A 913 6.23 -33.44 55.75
C GLN A 913 5.33 -34.68 55.71
N PHE A 914 4.89 -35.17 56.87
CA PHE A 914 3.92 -36.27 56.93
C PHE A 914 3.12 -36.23 58.24
N GLU A 915 1.96 -36.87 58.26
CA GLU A 915 1.24 -37.20 59.49
C GLU A 915 1.18 -38.71 59.66
N ALA A 916 1.35 -39.21 60.87
CA ALA A 916 1.21 -40.63 61.16
C ALA A 916 0.59 -40.83 62.54
N ILE A 917 -0.29 -41.81 62.67
CA ILE A 917 -0.92 -42.21 63.93
C ILE A 917 -1.01 -43.72 64.03
N LEU A 918 -0.94 -44.27 65.25
CA LEU A 918 -1.22 -45.68 65.50
C LEU A 918 -2.69 -45.97 65.19
N SER A 919 -2.95 -46.96 64.34
CA SER A 919 -4.31 -47.34 63.95
C SER A 919 -5.06 -47.93 65.14
N GLN A 920 -6.35 -47.62 65.25
CA GLN A 920 -7.22 -47.99 66.38
C GLN A 920 -7.34 -49.52 66.59
N ASP A 921 -7.03 -50.32 65.57
CA ASP A 921 -7.11 -51.79 65.61
C ASP A 921 -5.94 -52.46 66.37
N THR A 922 -5.04 -51.69 67.00
CA THR A 922 -3.79 -52.20 67.61
C THR A 922 -3.84 -52.20 69.14
N GLN A 923 -3.73 -53.37 69.79
CA GLN A 923 -3.65 -53.50 71.26
C GLN A 923 -2.21 -53.57 71.85
N GLY A 924 -1.17 -53.19 71.10
CA GLY A 924 0.23 -53.29 71.53
C GLY A 924 0.99 -51.96 71.56
N THR A 925 1.99 -51.84 72.44
CA THR A 925 3.00 -50.77 72.43
C THR A 925 3.98 -50.98 71.28
N GLY A 926 3.94 -50.10 70.28
CA GLY A 926 4.86 -50.09 69.14
C GLY A 926 5.37 -48.68 68.85
N GLY A 927 6.60 -48.58 68.35
CA GLY A 927 7.20 -47.31 67.92
C GLY A 927 7.25 -47.24 66.39
N CYS A 928 7.08 -46.05 65.83
CA CYS A 928 7.33 -45.78 64.42
C CYS A 928 8.43 -44.73 64.30
N ASN A 929 9.33 -44.92 63.36
CA ASN A 929 10.45 -44.05 63.08
C ASN A 929 10.43 -43.69 61.59
N ALA A 930 10.63 -42.42 61.23
CA ALA A 930 10.70 -42.00 59.83
C ALA A 930 12.08 -41.45 59.48
N ARG A 931 12.53 -41.69 58.24
CA ARG A 931 13.76 -41.08 57.69
C ARG A 931 13.68 -40.91 56.18
N LEU A 932 14.44 -39.94 55.66
CA LEU A 932 14.62 -39.72 54.23
C LEU A 932 15.67 -40.66 53.67
N MET A 933 15.32 -41.33 52.58
CA MET A 933 16.18 -42.23 51.83
C MET A 933 16.48 -41.64 50.46
N LEU A 934 17.67 -41.91 49.96
CA LEU A 934 18.09 -41.53 48.62
C LEU A 934 18.70 -42.75 47.92
N ARG A 935 18.32 -42.96 46.66
CA ARG A 935 18.97 -43.84 45.70
C ARG A 935 19.65 -43.02 44.62
N GLN A 936 20.94 -43.23 44.42
CA GLN A 936 21.73 -42.57 43.39
C GLN A 936 21.64 -43.29 42.04
N SER A 937 22.14 -42.65 40.98
CA SER A 937 22.18 -43.18 39.62
C SER A 937 23.00 -44.47 39.48
N ASN A 938 23.97 -44.69 40.37
CA ASN A 938 24.74 -45.93 40.47
C ASN A 938 24.00 -47.08 41.19
N GLY A 939 22.77 -46.84 41.67
CA GLY A 939 21.95 -47.80 42.39
C GLY A 939 22.18 -47.86 43.91
N GLU A 940 23.16 -47.14 44.46
CA GLU A 940 23.42 -47.11 45.90
C GLU A 940 22.28 -46.42 46.65
N VAL A 941 21.89 -46.99 47.81
CA VAL A 941 20.81 -46.50 48.66
C VAL A 941 21.34 -46.19 50.05
N PHE A 942 21.09 -44.99 50.56
CA PHE A 942 21.47 -44.61 51.93
C PHE A 942 20.50 -43.60 52.55
N PRO A 943 20.38 -43.58 53.88
CA PRO A 943 19.62 -42.55 54.57
C PRO A 943 20.35 -41.21 54.49
N ILE A 944 19.62 -40.14 54.17
CA ILE A 944 20.16 -38.78 54.07
C ILE A 944 19.75 -37.88 55.24
N SER A 945 18.80 -38.33 56.06
CA SER A 945 18.40 -37.65 57.29
C SER A 945 18.71 -38.50 58.52
N ARG A 946 18.68 -37.85 59.69
CA ARG A 946 18.50 -38.57 60.96
C ARG A 946 17.12 -39.25 60.99
N THR A 947 17.04 -40.34 61.74
CA THR A 947 15.78 -41.00 62.08
C THR A 947 15.00 -40.16 63.08
N ILE A 948 13.71 -39.96 62.85
CA ILE A 948 12.83 -39.19 63.71
C ILE A 948 11.76 -40.11 64.31
N PRO A 949 11.61 -40.17 65.65
CA PRO A 949 10.55 -40.92 66.27
C PRO A 949 9.20 -40.25 66.06
N VAL A 950 8.21 -41.06 65.70
CA VAL A 950 6.80 -40.67 65.55
C VAL A 950 6.07 -41.02 66.83
N ASP A 951 5.40 -40.05 67.45
CA ASP A 951 4.52 -40.27 68.59
C ASP A 951 3.28 -41.05 68.13
N PRO A 952 3.05 -42.28 68.61
CA PRO A 952 1.96 -43.12 68.16
C PRO A 952 0.56 -42.59 68.52
N TYR A 953 0.45 -41.66 69.48
CA TYR A 953 -0.84 -41.24 70.04
C TYR A 953 -1.30 -39.85 69.57
N LYS A 954 -0.50 -39.16 68.75
CA LYS A 954 -0.81 -37.79 68.29
C LYS A 954 -0.76 -37.69 66.77
N ARG A 955 -1.87 -37.28 66.18
CA ARG A 955 -1.95 -36.90 64.77
C ARG A 955 -1.45 -35.46 64.62
N THR A 956 -0.13 -35.29 64.59
CA THR A 956 0.52 -33.99 64.37
C THR A 956 1.39 -34.04 63.10
N PRO A 957 1.48 -32.95 62.33
CA PRO A 957 2.41 -32.88 61.20
C PRO A 957 3.86 -32.98 61.68
N TYR A 958 4.59 -33.95 61.15
CA TYR A 958 6.03 -34.06 61.31
C TYR A 958 6.69 -33.40 60.11
N THR A 959 7.60 -32.47 60.36
CA THR A 959 8.40 -31.80 59.33
C THR A 959 9.89 -31.93 59.65
N PHE A 960 10.68 -32.25 58.64
CA PHE A 960 12.14 -32.27 58.76
C PHE A 960 12.79 -32.19 57.38
N TRP A 961 14.09 -31.90 57.37
CA TRP A 961 14.82 -31.74 56.12
C TRP A 961 16.21 -32.37 56.19
N ALA A 962 16.77 -32.60 55.01
CA ALA A 962 18.14 -33.04 54.82
C ALA A 962 18.82 -32.25 53.70
N LEU A 963 20.11 -31.99 53.85
CA LEU A 963 20.95 -31.47 52.77
C LEU A 963 21.81 -32.61 52.26
N THR A 964 21.77 -32.87 50.96
CA THR A 964 22.53 -33.95 50.32
C THR A 964 23.18 -33.47 49.03
N ALA A 965 24.17 -34.20 48.53
CA ALA A 965 24.84 -33.93 47.26
C ALA A 965 24.84 -35.21 46.41
N PRO A 966 23.74 -35.52 45.71
CA PRO A 966 23.64 -36.72 44.89
C PRO A 966 24.67 -36.68 43.75
N LEU A 967 25.09 -37.87 43.28
CA LEU A 967 25.84 -37.95 42.03
C LEU A 967 24.98 -37.43 40.86
N PRO A 968 25.57 -36.77 39.86
CA PRO A 968 24.86 -36.42 38.64
C PRO A 968 24.21 -37.68 38.00
N GLY A 969 22.97 -37.55 37.53
CA GLY A 969 22.14 -38.61 36.97
C GLY A 969 20.78 -38.75 37.67
N THR A 970 20.06 -39.83 37.36
CA THR A 970 18.75 -40.11 37.96
C THR A 970 18.87 -40.37 39.46
N THR A 971 18.23 -39.52 40.26
CA THR A 971 18.15 -39.65 41.72
C THR A 971 16.72 -39.94 42.13
N THR A 972 16.53 -40.93 43.00
CA THR A 972 15.21 -41.31 43.53
C THR A 972 15.20 -41.15 45.05
N MET A 973 14.15 -40.53 45.60
CA MET A 973 14.06 -40.22 47.03
C MET A 973 12.71 -40.62 47.59
N TRP A 974 12.67 -41.14 48.83
CA TRP A 974 11.42 -41.51 49.50
C TRP A 974 11.55 -41.39 51.01
N LEU A 975 10.42 -41.43 51.72
CA LEU A 975 10.37 -41.61 53.16
C LEU A 975 10.28 -43.10 53.49
N GLU A 976 11.18 -43.57 54.34
CA GLU A 976 11.12 -44.91 54.90
C GLU A 976 10.60 -44.82 56.33
N PHE A 977 9.59 -45.64 56.62
CA PHE A 977 9.01 -45.79 57.94
C PHE A 977 9.43 -47.15 58.51
N GLU A 978 10.07 -47.11 59.67
CA GLU A 978 10.50 -48.28 60.42
C GLU A 978 9.56 -48.46 61.61
N VAL A 979 8.70 -49.49 61.54
CA VAL A 979 7.73 -49.80 62.59
C VAL A 979 8.27 -50.94 63.44
N THR A 980 8.35 -50.71 64.75
CA THR A 980 8.84 -51.67 65.76
C THR A 980 7.70 -52.07 66.70
N LYS A 981 7.56 -53.37 66.95
CA LYS A 981 6.59 -53.93 67.89
C LYS A 981 7.28 -54.51 69.14
N THR A 982 6.89 -54.07 70.34
CA THR A 982 7.48 -54.53 71.62
C THR A 982 6.40 -55.20 72.48
N ASN A 983 6.45 -56.54 72.57
CA ASN A 983 5.66 -57.40 73.48
C ASN A 983 4.12 -57.45 73.33
N SER A 984 3.61 -58.11 72.28
CA SER A 984 2.26 -58.73 72.35
C SER A 984 2.17 -60.01 71.49
N THR A 985 1.56 -61.07 72.04
CA THR A 985 1.55 -62.43 71.47
C THR A 985 0.53 -62.65 70.34
N SER A 986 -0.25 -61.65 69.88
CA SER A 986 -1.25 -61.92 68.83
C SER A 986 -1.79 -60.78 67.95
N ALA A 987 -1.46 -59.49 68.14
CA ALA A 987 -1.96 -58.41 67.26
C ALA A 987 -0.82 -57.63 66.55
N ALA A 988 -0.94 -57.38 65.24
CA ALA A 988 0.02 -56.57 64.46
C ALA A 988 -0.04 -55.10 64.88
N ALA A 989 1.07 -54.36 64.72
CA ALA A 989 1.09 -52.91 64.92
C ALA A 989 0.93 -52.18 63.58
N PHE A 990 -0.06 -51.30 63.49
CA PHE A 990 -0.39 -50.56 62.28
C PHE A 990 -0.23 -49.06 62.50
N PHE A 991 0.44 -48.38 61.58
CA PHE A 991 0.47 -46.92 61.52
C PHE A 991 -0.20 -46.46 60.24
N ASP A 992 -1.23 -45.64 60.38
CA ASP A 992 -1.88 -44.97 59.26
C ASP A 992 -1.12 -43.66 59.00
N VAL A 993 -0.37 -43.63 57.90
CA VAL A 993 0.41 -42.46 57.47
C VAL A 993 -0.41 -41.68 56.45
N SER A 994 -0.76 -40.44 56.76
CA SER A 994 -1.50 -39.54 55.88
C SER A 994 -0.68 -38.31 55.50
N TYR A 995 -0.96 -37.75 54.32
CA TYR A 995 -0.40 -36.47 53.88
C TYR A 995 1.13 -36.46 53.78
N VAL A 996 1.70 -37.44 53.09
CA VAL A 996 3.15 -37.48 52.85
C VAL A 996 3.50 -36.53 51.69
N GLN A 997 4.29 -35.51 52.00
CA GLN A 997 4.81 -34.54 51.05
C GLN A 997 6.33 -34.53 51.11
N LEU A 998 6.94 -34.68 49.94
CA LEU A 998 8.38 -34.52 49.72
C LEU A 998 8.60 -33.35 48.78
N MET A 999 9.57 -32.49 49.10
CA MET A 999 10.01 -31.39 48.24
C MET A 999 11.52 -31.43 48.12
N ALA A 1000 12.04 -31.37 46.89
CA ALA A 1000 13.47 -31.30 46.62
C ALA A 1000 13.80 -29.98 45.91
N GLU A 1001 14.76 -29.24 46.45
CA GLU A 1001 15.21 -27.94 45.94
C GLU A 1001 16.74 -27.94 45.75
N GLU A 1002 17.20 -27.54 44.57
CA GLU A 1002 18.62 -27.36 44.31
C GLU A 1002 19.09 -26.05 44.96
N VAL A 1003 19.99 -26.15 45.94
CA VAL A 1003 20.55 -24.97 46.62
C VAL A 1003 21.84 -24.58 45.88
N LYS A 1004 21.71 -23.68 44.90
CA LYS A 1004 22.86 -23.02 44.28
C LYS A 1004 23.39 -21.95 45.22
N ARG A 1005 24.71 -21.96 45.44
CA ARG A 1005 25.39 -20.85 46.12
C ARG A 1005 25.68 -19.73 45.13
#